data_AF-I6XCN0-F1
#
_entry.id   AF-I6XCN0-F1
#
_cell.length_a   1.000
_cell.length_b   1.000
_cell.length_c   1.000
_cell.angle_alpha   90.00
_cell.angle_beta   90.00
_cell.angle_gamma   90.00
#
_symmetry.space_group_name_H-M   'P 1'
#
loop_
_entity.id
_entity.type
_entity.pdbx_description
1 polymer ?
#
loop_
_entity_poly.entity_id
_entity_poly.type
_entity_poly.pdbx_seq_one_letter_code
_entity_poly.pdbx_strand_id
1 'polypeptide(L)'
;MAQQKLVLKVLTMTDEKTKQKAIEAAADIFGVDSIAADLKEQKLTVIGLMDTVAVVKKLKKVGKVDILSVGPAKEEKKEEKKEEKKDDADIKGNAKKVPNRVEATRKAFLKSVKLFLVGILLQGGFFHGLHSLTYGVDIERIRLLGILQRISIGYIVGAICEIWLSVRRKGDVGIIKSYYSHWVAALAIVVVYARLSYGLYVPDWQFALPQDQHHVYTVKCSVKGDVGPACNSAGMMDRYVLGLSHLYAKPVYKNLKICNMSSNKQVPEDAPSWCHAPFDPEGLLSSLTAAVTCIIGLQFGHVLAHVQDHKGRLENWSGFSVFFLLLGLFLVLLGFPINKPLYSISYMLITSASAGITFAALYLLVDVYGQRWLSLPFEWMGKHSLTIFMVVSSNLAVIAIQGFYWKSPENNVEVSEEGQATHHHGKDYVDPPPAPLLDFGEVKLWSFYRALIAEFIATLLFLYVTVATVIGHKNQTDPCGGVGLLGIAWAFGGMIFVLVYCTAGISGGHINPAVTFGLFLARKVSLIRAVSYMVAQCLGAICGVGLVKAIMKHPYNSLGGGANAVNAGYSTGTALGAEIIGTFVLVYTVFSATDPKRSARDSHIPVLAPLPIGFAVFMVHLATIPITGTGINPARSFGAAVIYNNDKIWDDHWVFWVGPFVGALAAAAYHQYILRAAAIKALGSFRSNPTN
;
A
#
# COMPACT_ATOMS: atom_id res chain seq x y z
N MET A 1 -37.47 15.50 26.54
CA MET A 1 -36.34 16.22 27.16
C MET A 1 -35.04 15.67 26.56
N ALA A 2 -34.01 16.49 26.38
CA ALA A 2 -32.70 16.05 25.87
C ALA A 2 -31.75 15.77 27.04
N GLN A 3 -30.83 14.81 26.91
CA GLN A 3 -29.87 14.47 27.95
C GLN A 3 -28.90 15.63 28.19
N GLN A 4 -28.76 16.05 29.45
CA GLN A 4 -27.95 17.21 29.85
C GLN A 4 -26.74 16.77 30.69
N LYS A 5 -25.63 17.49 30.54
CA LYS A 5 -24.42 17.39 31.35
C LYS A 5 -24.27 18.65 32.19
N LEU A 6 -24.26 18.47 33.51
CA LEU A 6 -24.10 19.51 34.51
C LEU A 6 -22.76 19.32 35.23
N VAL A 7 -21.93 20.36 35.23
CA VAL A 7 -20.64 20.37 35.93
C VAL A 7 -20.67 21.44 37.01
N LEU A 8 -20.40 21.05 38.24
CA LEU A 8 -20.50 21.86 39.45
C LEU A 8 -19.19 21.79 40.23
N LYS A 9 -18.90 22.84 40.99
CA LYS A 9 -17.87 22.85 42.03
C LYS A 9 -18.54 22.88 43.40
N VAL A 10 -18.30 21.86 44.23
CA VAL A 10 -18.89 21.71 45.57
C VAL A 10 -17.79 22.02 46.59
N LEU A 11 -17.75 23.25 47.08
CA LEU A 11 -16.64 23.76 47.90
C LEU A 11 -16.49 23.04 49.25
N THR A 12 -17.55 22.38 49.71
CA THR A 12 -17.56 21.57 50.94
C THR A 12 -17.08 20.13 50.73
N MET A 13 -16.73 19.74 49.50
CA MET A 13 -16.24 18.40 49.17
C MET A 13 -14.73 18.31 49.45
N THR A 14 -14.36 18.26 50.73
CA THR A 14 -12.97 18.27 51.21
C THR A 14 -12.44 16.91 51.66
N ASP A 15 -13.32 15.95 51.90
CA ASP A 15 -12.99 14.59 52.32
C ASP A 15 -13.91 13.55 51.63
N GLU A 16 -13.58 12.26 51.74
CA GLU A 16 -14.41 11.21 51.11
C GLU A 16 -15.83 11.13 51.69
N LYS A 17 -16.04 11.54 52.94
CA LYS A 17 -17.36 11.53 53.57
C LYS A 17 -18.30 12.58 52.95
N THR A 18 -17.77 13.77 52.69
CA THR A 18 -18.47 14.88 52.04
C THR A 18 -18.67 14.64 50.55
N LYS A 19 -17.72 13.96 49.88
CA LYS A 19 -17.88 13.47 48.50
C LYS A 19 -19.01 12.45 48.40
N GLN A 20 -19.08 11.47 49.30
CA GLN A 20 -20.15 10.47 49.28
C GLN A 20 -21.53 11.13 49.47
N LYS A 21 -21.67 12.07 50.42
CA LYS A 21 -22.90 12.84 50.61
C LYS A 21 -23.32 13.66 49.38
N ALA A 22 -22.36 14.24 48.66
CA ALA A 22 -22.65 15.00 47.45
C ALA A 22 -23.13 14.08 46.30
N ILE A 23 -22.53 12.89 46.18
CA ILE A 23 -22.96 11.88 45.20
C ILE A 23 -24.37 11.38 45.52
N GLU A 24 -24.65 11.02 46.78
CA GLU A 24 -25.97 10.57 47.22
C GLU A 24 -27.05 11.63 46.98
N ALA A 25 -26.77 12.89 47.31
CA ALA A 25 -27.72 13.98 47.10
C ALA A 25 -28.03 14.23 45.60
N ALA A 26 -27.07 14.00 44.71
CA ALA A 26 -27.27 14.09 43.27
C ALA A 26 -27.97 12.83 42.71
N ALA A 27 -27.66 11.64 43.22
CA ALA A 27 -28.25 10.37 42.80
C ALA A 27 -29.73 10.27 43.16
N ASP A 28 -30.16 10.92 44.24
CA ASP A 28 -31.54 10.97 44.72
C ASP A 28 -32.45 11.88 43.85
N ILE A 29 -32.06 12.17 42.61
CA ILE A 29 -32.83 12.98 41.66
C ILE A 29 -33.23 12.11 40.47
N PHE A 30 -34.52 12.13 40.16
CA PHE A 30 -35.06 11.35 39.07
C PHE A 30 -34.46 11.77 37.73
N GLY A 31 -34.00 10.78 36.95
CA GLY A 31 -33.43 10.99 35.62
C GLY A 31 -31.92 11.21 35.58
N VAL A 32 -31.18 10.97 36.68
CA VAL A 32 -29.70 10.96 36.67
C VAL A 32 -29.19 9.60 36.19
N ASP A 33 -28.39 9.59 35.11
CA ASP A 33 -27.83 8.37 34.52
C ASP A 33 -26.41 8.07 35.03
N SER A 34 -25.60 9.11 35.25
CA SER A 34 -24.23 8.95 35.77
C SER A 34 -23.74 10.16 36.56
N ILE A 35 -22.87 9.88 37.54
CA ILE A 35 -22.24 10.88 38.41
C ILE A 35 -20.75 10.58 38.50
N ALA A 36 -19.92 11.60 38.29
CA ALA A 36 -18.47 11.54 38.49
C ALA A 36 -18.02 12.68 39.42
N ALA A 37 -17.32 12.34 40.51
CA ALA A 37 -16.82 13.30 41.49
C ALA A 37 -15.28 13.26 41.58
N ASP A 38 -14.64 14.41 41.50
CA ASP A 38 -13.20 14.60 41.68
C ASP A 38 -12.93 15.42 42.96
N LEU A 39 -12.38 14.76 43.98
CA LEU A 39 -12.09 15.35 45.29
C LEU A 39 -10.99 16.42 45.21
N LYS A 40 -10.01 16.29 44.30
CA LYS A 40 -8.90 17.25 44.18
C LYS A 40 -9.34 18.57 43.57
N GLU A 41 -10.24 18.51 42.59
CA GLU A 41 -10.81 19.71 41.95
C GLU A 41 -12.10 20.21 42.62
N GLN A 42 -12.58 19.51 43.66
CA GLN A 42 -13.89 19.73 44.29
C GLN A 42 -15.05 19.72 43.28
N LYS A 43 -14.96 18.87 42.26
CA LYS A 43 -15.77 18.93 41.05
C LYS A 43 -16.73 17.77 40.97
N LEU A 44 -18.00 18.04 40.67
CA LEU A 44 -19.06 17.05 40.49
C LEU A 44 -19.68 17.19 39.10
N THR A 45 -19.67 16.11 38.32
CA THR A 45 -20.29 16.03 37.00
C THR A 45 -21.48 15.09 37.07
N VAL A 46 -22.65 15.56 36.68
CA VAL A 46 -23.90 14.79 36.65
C VAL A 46 -24.41 14.78 35.21
N ILE A 47 -24.82 13.62 34.71
CA ILE A 47 -25.36 13.45 33.36
C ILE A 47 -26.71 12.73 33.47
N GLY A 48 -27.72 13.25 32.78
CA GLY A 48 -29.05 12.64 32.80
C GLY A 48 -30.15 13.45 32.12
N LEU A 49 -31.34 12.85 32.03
CA LEU A 49 -32.61 13.50 31.72
C LEU A 49 -33.20 14.12 33.01
N MET A 50 -32.49 15.10 33.55
CA MET A 50 -32.73 15.68 34.87
C MET A 50 -33.00 17.17 34.80
N ASP A 51 -33.75 17.70 35.77
CA ASP A 51 -33.84 19.15 35.99
C ASP A 51 -32.57 19.65 36.69
N THR A 52 -31.74 20.39 35.94
CA THR A 52 -30.48 20.95 36.44
C THR A 52 -30.67 21.88 37.63
N VAL A 53 -31.79 22.59 37.73
CA VAL A 53 -32.10 23.48 38.86
C VAL A 53 -32.38 22.66 40.12
N ALA A 54 -33.08 21.54 40.00
CA ALA A 54 -33.34 20.62 41.11
C ALA A 54 -32.03 20.02 41.66
N VAL A 55 -31.08 19.66 40.78
CA VAL A 55 -29.75 19.17 41.15
C VAL A 55 -28.97 20.19 41.94
N VAL A 56 -28.90 21.44 41.47
CA VAL A 56 -28.21 22.50 42.19
C VAL A 56 -28.89 22.82 43.52
N LYS A 57 -30.23 22.84 43.57
CA LYS A 57 -30.98 23.14 44.81
C LYS A 57 -30.73 22.09 45.89
N LYS A 58 -30.62 20.81 45.51
CA LYS A 58 -30.36 19.70 46.45
C LYS A 58 -28.91 19.71 46.93
N LEU A 59 -27.96 19.94 46.03
CA LEU A 59 -26.55 20.06 46.38
C LEU A 59 -26.22 21.30 47.22
N LYS A 60 -26.96 22.40 47.06
CA LYS A 60 -26.87 23.57 47.95
C LYS A 60 -27.20 23.27 49.42
N LYS A 61 -27.94 22.19 49.71
CA LYS A 61 -28.17 21.73 51.09
C LYS A 61 -26.96 20.99 51.67
N VAL A 62 -26.09 20.45 50.81
CA VAL A 62 -24.85 19.74 51.20
C VAL A 62 -23.69 20.74 51.38
N GLY A 63 -23.74 21.89 50.71
CA GLY A 63 -22.81 22.99 50.94
C GLY A 63 -22.84 24.06 49.85
N LYS A 64 -21.79 24.88 49.79
CA LYS A 64 -21.67 25.94 48.79
C LYS A 64 -21.30 25.35 47.41
N VAL A 65 -22.12 25.63 46.40
CA VAL A 65 -22.01 25.07 45.06
C VAL A 65 -21.96 26.17 44.00
N ASP A 66 -20.96 26.09 43.11
CA ASP A 66 -20.80 26.95 41.95
C ASP A 66 -21.02 26.15 40.65
N ILE A 67 -21.77 26.72 39.70
CA ILE A 67 -22.03 26.08 38.41
C ILE A 67 -20.88 26.41 37.46
N LEU A 68 -20.21 25.39 36.92
CA LEU A 68 -19.12 25.55 35.96
C LEU A 68 -19.65 25.50 34.51
N SER A 69 -20.55 24.57 34.21
CA SER A 69 -21.15 24.47 32.86
C SER A 69 -22.44 23.64 32.86
N VAL A 70 -23.37 23.99 31.96
CA VAL A 70 -24.57 23.20 31.61
C VAL A 70 -24.63 23.05 30.09
N GLY A 71 -24.74 21.83 29.57
CA GLY A 71 -24.78 21.61 28.12
C GLY A 71 -25.36 20.25 27.68
N PRO A 72 -25.57 20.01 26.37
CA PRO A 72 -26.07 18.74 25.86
C PRO A 72 -25.03 17.61 26.02
N ALA A 73 -25.48 16.39 26.29
CA ALA A 73 -24.62 15.25 26.65
C ALA A 73 -23.84 14.58 25.49
N LYS A 74 -23.90 15.09 24.24
CA LYS A 74 -23.25 14.45 23.09
C LYS A 74 -21.72 14.35 23.22
N GLU A 75 -21.22 13.21 22.73
CA GLU A 75 -19.91 12.59 22.92
C GLU A 75 -18.69 13.50 22.65
N GLU A 76 -17.84 13.67 23.67
CA GLU A 76 -16.40 13.78 23.44
C GLU A 76 -15.83 12.36 23.58
N LYS A 77 -15.41 11.76 22.46
CA LYS A 77 -14.50 10.61 22.44
C LYS A 77 -13.27 10.96 23.28
N LYS A 78 -13.20 10.39 24.48
CA LYS A 78 -12.15 10.65 25.47
C LYS A 78 -11.11 9.52 25.47
N GLU A 79 -10.69 9.08 24.30
CA GLU A 79 -9.45 8.31 24.12
C GLU A 79 -8.48 8.95 23.12
N GLU A 80 -8.92 9.88 22.25
CA GLU A 80 -8.02 10.68 21.40
C GLU A 80 -7.42 11.90 22.14
N LYS A 81 -8.03 12.35 23.25
CA LYS A 81 -7.58 13.55 24.00
C LYS A 81 -6.38 13.35 24.95
N LYS A 82 -5.84 12.13 25.10
CA LYS A 82 -4.55 11.94 25.81
C LYS A 82 -3.34 12.06 24.86
N GLU A 83 -3.55 11.90 23.57
CA GLU A 83 -2.55 12.27 22.55
C GLU A 83 -2.76 13.72 22.10
N GLU A 84 -3.99 14.19 21.91
CA GLU A 84 -4.23 15.60 21.52
C GLU A 84 -3.92 16.63 22.61
N LYS A 85 -4.07 16.34 23.92
CA LYS A 85 -3.57 17.28 24.95
C LYS A 85 -2.04 17.25 25.11
N LYS A 86 -1.37 16.26 24.53
CA LYS A 86 0.09 16.27 24.41
C LYS A 86 0.53 17.14 23.23
N ASP A 87 -0.33 17.25 22.21
CA ASP A 87 -0.08 18.02 20.98
C ASP A 87 -0.61 19.47 21.03
N ASP A 88 -1.75 19.74 21.67
CA ASP A 88 -2.28 21.12 21.86
C ASP A 88 -1.51 21.91 22.93
N ALA A 89 -0.88 21.22 23.88
CA ALA A 89 0.09 21.85 24.80
C ALA A 89 1.43 22.17 24.10
N ASP A 90 1.69 21.62 22.91
CA ASP A 90 2.86 21.95 22.09
C ASP A 90 2.60 23.10 21.11
N ILE A 91 1.34 23.44 20.82
CA ILE A 91 0.97 24.53 19.90
C ILE A 91 0.80 25.89 20.62
N LYS A 92 0.51 25.91 21.93
CA LYS A 92 0.51 27.15 22.73
C LYS A 92 1.76 27.29 23.58
N GLY A 93 2.79 27.90 23.01
CA GLY A 93 3.71 28.76 23.77
C GLY A 93 4.64 28.05 24.74
N ASN A 94 5.43 27.09 24.27
CA ASN A 94 6.84 27.02 24.63
C ASN A 94 7.52 26.08 23.65
N ALA A 95 8.39 26.61 22.78
CA ALA A 95 9.27 25.75 21.99
C ALA A 95 10.04 24.87 22.98
N LYS A 96 9.66 23.60 23.10
CA LYS A 96 10.39 22.61 23.88
C LYS A 96 11.82 22.66 23.35
N LYS A 97 12.75 23.10 24.19
CA LYS A 97 14.19 22.93 23.93
C LYS A 97 14.35 21.47 23.53
N VAL A 98 14.81 21.22 22.31
CA VAL A 98 15.22 19.88 21.87
C VAL A 98 16.23 19.41 22.93
N PRO A 99 15.88 18.44 23.80
CA PRO A 99 16.66 18.18 25.00
C PRO A 99 18.02 17.55 24.66
N ASN A 100 18.19 17.06 23.43
CA ASN A 100 19.47 16.63 22.87
C ASN A 100 19.46 16.74 21.32
N ARG A 101 20.27 17.65 20.75
CA ARG A 101 20.40 17.85 19.29
C ARG A 101 20.86 16.59 18.56
N VAL A 102 21.69 15.78 19.20
CA VAL A 102 22.20 14.52 18.65
C VAL A 102 21.06 13.51 18.50
N GLU A 103 20.21 13.39 19.51
CA GLU A 103 19.07 12.47 19.47
C GLU A 103 18.03 12.90 18.41
N ALA A 104 17.77 14.21 18.28
CA ALA A 104 16.92 14.72 17.21
C ALA A 104 17.49 14.44 15.82
N THR A 105 18.82 14.63 15.65
CA THR A 105 19.51 14.32 14.40
C THR A 105 19.43 12.83 14.08
N ARG A 106 19.64 11.96 15.08
CA ARG A 106 19.50 10.50 14.93
C ARG A 106 18.10 10.10 14.49
N LYS A 107 17.06 10.67 15.09
CA LYS A 107 15.66 10.40 14.70
C LYS A 107 15.36 10.87 13.27
N ALA A 108 15.80 12.07 12.90
CA ALA A 108 15.64 12.60 11.54
C ALA A 108 16.38 11.72 10.52
N PHE A 109 17.60 11.30 10.83
CA PHE A 109 18.38 10.39 10.00
C PHE A 109 17.68 9.04 9.80
N LEU A 110 17.21 8.40 10.87
CA LEU A 110 16.49 7.13 10.78
C LEU A 110 15.21 7.24 9.94
N LYS A 111 14.47 8.34 10.05
CA LYS A 111 13.29 8.60 9.21
C LYS A 111 13.66 8.78 7.74
N SER A 112 14.72 9.53 7.46
CA SER A 112 15.26 9.70 6.10
C SER A 112 15.69 8.36 5.52
N VAL A 113 16.51 7.57 6.21
CA VAL A 113 16.94 6.24 5.74
C VAL A 113 15.75 5.33 5.44
N LYS A 114 14.73 5.29 6.32
CA LYS A 114 13.51 4.52 6.05
C LYS A 114 12.82 4.96 4.76
N LEU A 115 12.62 6.26 4.58
CA LEU A 115 11.97 6.80 3.38
C LEU A 115 12.79 6.53 2.11
N PHE A 116 14.11 6.66 2.20
CA PHE A 116 15.04 6.37 1.11
C PHE A 116 14.99 4.90 0.68
N LEU A 117 15.02 3.96 1.64
CA LEU A 117 14.94 2.52 1.38
C LEU A 117 13.59 2.11 0.81
N VAL A 118 12.48 2.69 1.31
CA VAL A 118 11.14 2.49 0.73
C VAL A 118 11.13 2.95 -0.73
N GLY A 119 11.76 4.08 -1.04
CA GLY A 119 11.90 4.56 -2.41
C GLY A 119 12.64 3.57 -3.31
N ILE A 120 13.75 3.01 -2.82
CA ILE A 120 14.54 2.01 -3.57
C ILE A 120 13.71 0.75 -3.82
N LEU A 121 12.97 0.28 -2.81
CA LEU A 121 12.17 -0.92 -2.93
C LEU A 121 11.02 -0.75 -3.94
N LEU A 122 10.35 0.41 -3.92
CA LEU A 122 9.26 0.71 -4.86
C LEU A 122 9.76 0.89 -6.30
N GLN A 123 10.88 1.59 -6.47
CA GLN A 123 11.41 1.95 -7.79
C GLN A 123 12.30 0.87 -8.40
N GLY A 124 12.94 0.03 -7.57
CA GLY A 124 13.82 -1.06 -7.97
C GLY A 124 13.09 -2.28 -8.53
N GLY A 125 11.77 -2.21 -8.74
CA GLY A 125 11.01 -3.28 -9.38
C GLY A 125 10.61 -4.43 -8.45
N PHE A 126 10.63 -4.24 -7.12
CA PHE A 126 10.13 -5.29 -6.19
C PHE A 126 8.64 -5.60 -6.45
N PHE A 127 7.87 -4.59 -6.86
CA PHE A 127 6.51 -4.76 -7.38
C PHE A 127 6.58 -4.79 -8.92
N HIS A 128 6.30 -5.95 -9.50
CA HIS A 128 6.46 -6.19 -10.93
C HIS A 128 5.19 -5.76 -11.68
N GLY A 129 5.36 -5.17 -12.86
CA GLY A 129 4.26 -5.03 -13.81
C GLY A 129 3.76 -6.40 -14.26
N LEU A 130 2.49 -6.48 -14.69
CA LEU A 130 1.82 -7.72 -15.13
C LEU A 130 2.60 -8.52 -16.18
N HIS A 131 3.62 -7.95 -16.83
CA HIS A 131 4.36 -8.51 -17.95
C HIS A 131 5.78 -9.04 -17.66
N SER A 132 6.30 -8.88 -16.44
CA SER A 132 7.66 -9.34 -16.07
C SER A 132 7.63 -10.51 -15.08
N LEU A 133 8.26 -11.63 -15.44
CA LEU A 133 8.33 -12.87 -14.65
C LEU A 133 9.63 -13.01 -13.83
N THR A 134 10.56 -12.05 -13.93
CA THR A 134 11.83 -12.10 -13.18
C THR A 134 11.61 -11.60 -11.77
N TYR A 135 11.29 -12.47 -10.81
CA TYR A 135 11.17 -12.09 -9.41
C TYR A 135 12.51 -11.64 -8.83
N GLY A 136 12.61 -10.36 -8.46
CA GLY A 136 13.76 -9.80 -7.77
C GLY A 136 14.07 -8.38 -8.25
N VAL A 137 14.91 -7.69 -7.49
CA VAL A 137 15.47 -6.41 -7.92
C VAL A 137 16.73 -6.73 -8.72
N ASP A 138 16.75 -6.40 -10.01
CA ASP A 138 17.97 -6.47 -10.82
C ASP A 138 18.97 -5.45 -10.25
N ILE A 139 19.92 -5.93 -9.46
CA ILE A 139 20.91 -5.09 -8.78
C ILE A 139 21.78 -4.35 -9.80
N GLU A 140 21.99 -4.92 -11.00
CA GLU A 140 22.78 -4.28 -12.06
C GLU A 140 22.04 -3.13 -12.75
N ARG A 141 20.71 -3.08 -12.60
CA ARG A 141 19.84 -2.08 -13.24
C ARG A 141 18.98 -1.28 -12.25
N ILE A 142 19.17 -1.50 -10.94
CA ILE A 142 18.37 -0.85 -9.91
C ILE A 142 18.59 0.65 -9.94
N ARG A 143 17.52 1.42 -10.00
CA ARG A 143 17.67 2.87 -9.98
C ARG A 143 17.84 3.39 -8.55
N LEU A 144 18.99 3.99 -8.28
CA LEU A 144 19.37 4.42 -6.94
C LEU A 144 18.72 5.74 -6.51
N LEU A 145 18.54 6.68 -7.45
CA LEU A 145 17.91 7.98 -7.18
C LEU A 145 16.52 8.08 -7.81
N GLY A 146 15.60 8.70 -7.08
CA GLY A 146 14.19 8.68 -7.38
C GLY A 146 13.44 9.76 -6.62
N ILE A 147 12.13 9.86 -6.84
CA ILE A 147 11.29 10.91 -6.23
C ILE A 147 11.38 10.84 -4.70
N LEU A 148 11.21 9.64 -4.12
CA LEU A 148 11.22 9.45 -2.67
C LEU A 148 12.61 9.69 -2.07
N GLN A 149 13.67 9.33 -2.79
CA GLN A 149 15.06 9.55 -2.39
C GLN A 149 15.38 11.05 -2.32
N ARG A 150 14.89 11.84 -3.29
CA ARG A 150 15.06 13.30 -3.25
C ARG A 150 14.27 13.94 -2.13
N ILE A 151 13.04 13.50 -1.88
CA ILE A 151 12.25 13.95 -0.71
C ILE A 151 13.01 13.61 0.56
N SER A 152 13.61 12.42 0.64
CA SER A 152 14.40 11.97 1.78
C SER A 152 15.66 12.82 2.02
N ILE A 153 16.38 13.17 0.95
CA ILE A 153 17.55 14.05 0.98
C ILE A 153 17.13 15.46 1.39
N GLY A 154 16.06 16.00 0.80
CA GLY A 154 15.54 17.31 1.16
C GLY A 154 15.11 17.37 2.63
N TYR A 155 14.43 16.33 3.12
CA TYR A 155 14.01 16.21 4.51
C TYR A 155 15.19 16.24 5.48
N ILE A 156 16.23 15.44 5.24
CA ILE A 156 17.38 15.39 6.15
C ILE A 156 18.18 16.70 6.14
N VAL A 157 18.36 17.33 4.97
CA VAL A 157 19.02 18.64 4.87
C VAL A 157 18.22 19.71 5.60
N GLY A 158 16.90 19.77 5.38
CA GLY A 158 16.00 20.69 6.08
C GLY A 158 15.99 20.47 7.59
N ALA A 159 15.94 19.21 8.04
CA ALA A 159 15.98 18.87 9.46
C ALA A 159 17.32 19.24 10.12
N ILE A 160 18.45 19.00 9.44
CA ILE A 160 19.77 19.41 9.95
C ILE A 160 19.86 20.93 10.03
N CYS A 161 19.38 21.65 9.02
CA CYS A 161 19.31 23.11 9.03
C CYS A 161 18.50 23.60 10.24
N GLU A 162 17.35 22.99 10.52
CA GLU A 162 16.51 23.38 11.65
C GLU A 162 17.14 23.04 13.02
N ILE A 163 17.78 21.88 13.15
CA ILE A 163 18.36 21.45 14.44
C ILE A 163 19.62 22.24 14.79
N TRP A 164 20.46 22.53 13.79
CA TRP A 164 21.81 23.06 14.01
C TRP A 164 21.97 24.55 13.68
N LEU A 165 21.26 25.06 12.67
CA LEU A 165 21.42 26.43 12.18
C LEU A 165 20.38 27.41 12.73
N SER A 166 19.31 26.92 13.38
CA SER A 166 18.31 27.78 14.02
C SER A 166 18.89 28.45 15.27
N VAL A 167 19.28 29.71 15.13
CA VAL A 167 19.74 30.56 16.24
C VAL A 167 18.56 31.38 16.76
N ARG A 168 17.92 30.88 17.82
CA ARG A 168 16.81 31.59 18.47
C ARG A 168 17.33 32.76 19.31
N ARG A 169 17.47 33.95 18.71
CA ARG A 169 17.73 35.18 19.48
C ARG A 169 16.42 35.68 20.09
N LYS A 170 16.37 35.78 21.42
CA LYS A 170 15.27 36.47 22.12
C LYS A 170 15.30 37.94 21.71
N GLY A 171 14.24 38.42 21.05
CA GLY A 171 14.02 39.84 20.77
C GLY A 171 14.20 40.32 19.33
N ASP A 172 14.48 39.45 18.35
CA ASP A 172 14.51 39.87 16.94
C ASP A 172 13.09 39.90 16.34
N VAL A 173 12.72 41.07 15.79
CA VAL A 173 11.34 41.42 15.37
C VAL A 173 11.01 40.96 13.94
N GLY A 174 11.89 40.19 13.29
CA GLY A 174 11.69 39.74 11.90
C GLY A 174 12.04 38.27 11.67
N ILE A 175 11.09 37.54 11.07
CA ILE A 175 11.23 36.11 10.69
C ILE A 175 12.48 35.90 9.82
N ILE A 176 12.74 36.80 8.86
CA ILE A 176 13.90 36.75 7.96
C ILE A 176 15.23 36.79 8.73
N LYS A 177 15.30 37.60 9.79
CA LYS A 177 16.52 37.77 10.59
C LYS A 177 16.77 36.57 11.52
N SER A 178 15.69 35.94 11.99
CA SER A 178 15.76 34.74 12.85
C SER A 178 16.22 33.49 12.09
N TYR A 179 16.02 33.44 10.77
CA TYR A 179 16.33 32.27 9.93
C TYR A 179 17.35 32.56 8.82
N TYR A 180 18.16 33.62 8.98
CA TYR A 180 19.19 34.01 8.01
C TYR A 180 20.17 32.86 7.67
N SER A 181 20.56 32.07 8.67
CA SER A 181 21.46 30.92 8.49
C SER A 181 20.90 29.86 7.53
N HIS A 182 19.57 29.69 7.46
CA HIS A 182 18.94 28.78 6.49
C HIS A 182 19.07 29.30 5.06
N TRP A 183 18.90 30.60 4.85
CA TRP A 183 19.08 31.23 3.55
C TRP A 183 20.53 31.18 3.08
N VAL A 184 21.49 31.33 4.00
CA VAL A 184 22.92 31.15 3.68
C VAL A 184 23.21 29.71 3.24
N ALA A 185 22.65 28.71 3.94
CA ALA A 185 22.79 27.31 3.55
C ALA A 185 22.15 27.03 2.19
N ALA A 186 20.94 27.53 1.95
CA ALA A 186 20.25 27.42 0.65
C ALA A 186 21.08 28.05 -0.48
N LEU A 187 21.60 29.26 -0.28
CA LEU A 187 22.45 29.95 -1.25
C LEU A 187 23.74 29.16 -1.52
N ALA A 188 24.38 28.61 -0.49
CA ALA A 188 25.57 27.79 -0.66
C ALA A 188 25.29 26.55 -1.53
N ILE A 189 24.16 25.87 -1.30
CA ILE A 189 23.75 24.71 -2.11
C ILE A 189 23.46 25.14 -3.56
N VAL A 190 22.78 26.27 -3.77
CA VAL A 190 22.52 26.84 -5.11
C VAL A 190 23.82 27.18 -5.84
N VAL A 191 24.80 27.76 -5.15
CA VAL A 191 26.12 28.07 -5.73
C VAL A 191 26.87 26.79 -6.12
N VAL A 192 26.82 25.76 -5.28
CA VAL A 192 27.41 24.44 -5.60
C VAL A 192 26.72 23.85 -6.83
N TYR A 193 25.38 23.85 -6.88
CA TYR A 193 24.62 23.41 -8.04
C TYR A 193 25.04 24.19 -9.30
N ALA A 194 25.07 25.52 -9.24
CA ALA A 194 25.43 26.36 -10.39
C ALA A 194 26.85 26.07 -10.89
N ARG A 195 27.82 25.91 -9.99
CA ARG A 195 29.21 25.58 -10.35
C ARG A 195 29.32 24.21 -11.02
N LEU A 196 28.57 23.22 -10.54
CA LEU A 196 28.56 21.88 -11.13
C LEU A 196 27.82 21.87 -12.48
N SER A 197 26.67 22.53 -12.57
CA SER A 197 25.84 22.62 -13.78
C SER A 197 26.55 23.36 -14.92
N TYR A 198 27.18 24.51 -14.62
CA TYR A 198 27.72 25.41 -15.65
C TYR A 198 29.25 25.41 -15.75
N GLY A 199 29.96 25.00 -14.69
CA GLY A 199 31.42 25.08 -14.63
C GLY A 199 32.17 23.82 -15.10
N LEU A 200 31.52 22.65 -15.06
CA LEU A 200 32.14 21.39 -15.46
C LEU A 200 32.22 21.25 -16.99
N TYR A 201 33.36 20.75 -17.45
CA TYR A 201 33.57 20.38 -18.85
C TYR A 201 32.99 18.99 -19.12
N VAL A 202 32.16 18.88 -20.16
CA VAL A 202 31.55 17.62 -20.58
C VAL A 202 32.27 17.13 -21.84
N PRO A 203 33.09 16.07 -21.74
CA PRO A 203 33.76 15.50 -22.91
C PRO A 203 32.77 14.72 -23.78
N ASP A 204 33.21 14.41 -24.99
CA ASP A 204 32.53 13.45 -25.86
C ASP A 204 32.45 12.07 -25.17
N TRP A 205 31.36 11.35 -25.39
CA TRP A 205 31.12 10.07 -24.72
C TRP A 205 30.42 9.08 -25.64
N GLN A 206 30.56 7.79 -25.30
CA GLN A 206 30.04 6.68 -26.10
C GLN A 206 29.22 5.73 -25.22
N PHE A 207 28.22 5.08 -25.81
CA PHE A 207 27.42 4.06 -25.14
C PHE A 207 26.90 3.00 -26.12
N ALA A 208 26.68 1.79 -25.61
CA ALA A 208 26.06 0.69 -26.34
C ALA A 208 24.72 0.33 -25.68
N LEU A 209 23.72 -0.03 -26.48
CA LEU A 209 22.42 -0.44 -25.97
C LEU A 209 22.45 -1.92 -25.56
N PRO A 210 21.76 -2.33 -24.48
CA PRO A 210 21.75 -3.72 -24.04
C PRO A 210 21.18 -4.73 -25.06
N GLN A 211 20.32 -4.27 -25.98
CA GLN A 211 19.69 -5.11 -27.01
C GLN A 211 20.51 -5.23 -28.30
N ASP A 212 21.52 -4.38 -28.50
CA ASP A 212 22.41 -4.43 -29.65
C ASP A 212 23.84 -4.03 -29.24
N GLN A 213 24.60 -5.01 -28.77
CA GLN A 213 25.99 -4.82 -28.33
C GLN A 213 26.95 -4.49 -29.49
N HIS A 214 26.51 -4.62 -30.74
CA HIS A 214 27.37 -4.41 -31.91
C HIS A 214 27.41 -2.95 -32.37
N HIS A 215 26.40 -2.13 -31.99
CA HIS A 215 26.35 -0.71 -32.33
C HIS A 215 26.74 0.19 -31.15
N VAL A 216 27.84 0.93 -31.32
CA VAL A 216 28.30 1.95 -30.36
C VAL A 216 27.87 3.34 -30.84
N TYR A 217 27.02 3.99 -30.05
CA TYR A 217 26.59 5.36 -30.29
C TYR A 217 27.65 6.32 -29.73
N THR A 218 28.06 7.29 -30.55
CA THR A 218 28.96 8.37 -30.13
C THR A 218 28.20 9.68 -30.03
N VAL A 219 28.34 10.38 -28.91
CA VAL A 219 27.75 11.69 -28.67
C VAL A 219 28.86 12.72 -28.55
N LYS A 220 28.86 13.69 -29.47
CA LYS A 220 29.81 14.80 -29.48
C LYS A 220 29.26 15.96 -28.66
N CYS A 221 30.01 16.34 -27.62
CA CYS A 221 29.66 17.39 -26.68
C CYS A 221 30.77 18.44 -26.67
N SER A 222 31.91 18.13 -26.03
CA SER A 222 33.07 19.01 -25.89
C SER A 222 32.72 20.46 -25.50
N VAL A 223 31.84 20.62 -24.51
CA VAL A 223 31.25 21.91 -24.09
C VAL A 223 31.21 22.09 -22.58
N LYS A 224 31.04 23.34 -22.14
CA LYS A 224 30.72 23.72 -20.75
C LYS A 224 29.36 24.41 -20.71
N GLY A 225 28.59 24.13 -19.66
CA GLY A 225 27.32 24.81 -19.40
C GLY A 225 26.22 24.54 -20.41
N ASP A 226 26.35 23.48 -21.23
CA ASP A 226 25.24 22.99 -22.03
C ASP A 226 24.13 22.46 -21.11
N VAL A 227 22.89 22.85 -21.41
CA VAL A 227 21.69 22.43 -20.68
C VAL A 227 20.82 21.50 -21.53
N GLY A 228 21.33 21.09 -22.70
CA GLY A 228 20.70 20.14 -23.58
C GLY A 228 20.66 18.73 -22.99
N PRO A 229 19.81 17.84 -23.51
CA PRO A 229 19.61 16.51 -22.95
C PRO A 229 20.86 15.61 -22.99
N ALA A 230 21.77 15.84 -23.93
CA ALA A 230 22.91 14.95 -24.23
C ALA A 230 24.22 15.34 -23.53
N CYS A 231 24.45 16.64 -23.40
CA CYS A 231 25.76 17.23 -23.10
C CYS A 231 25.77 18.07 -21.82
N ASN A 232 24.71 17.98 -21.01
CA ASN A 232 24.68 18.60 -19.70
C ASN A 232 25.56 17.85 -18.68
N SER A 233 26.09 18.59 -17.71
CA SER A 233 26.97 18.04 -16.68
C SER A 233 26.24 17.16 -15.66
N ALA A 234 24.93 17.35 -15.45
CA ALA A 234 24.15 16.52 -14.55
C ALA A 234 24.11 15.06 -15.02
N GLY A 235 23.74 14.84 -16.28
CA GLY A 235 23.74 13.53 -16.93
C GLY A 235 25.14 12.94 -17.01
N MET A 236 26.18 13.76 -17.19
CA MET A 236 27.57 13.29 -17.08
C MET A 236 27.85 12.73 -15.68
N MET A 237 27.54 13.48 -14.61
CA MET A 237 27.77 13.04 -13.23
C MET A 237 27.00 11.77 -12.90
N ASP A 238 25.74 11.69 -13.30
CA ASP A 238 24.92 10.51 -13.05
C ASP A 238 25.49 9.28 -13.78
N ARG A 239 25.98 9.43 -15.02
CA ARG A 239 26.67 8.35 -15.75
C ARG A 239 27.94 7.87 -15.05
N TYR A 240 28.75 8.78 -14.51
CA TYR A 240 30.01 8.42 -13.84
C TYR A 240 29.81 7.82 -12.45
N VAL A 241 28.86 8.35 -11.67
CA VAL A 241 28.66 7.97 -10.27
C VAL A 241 27.69 6.81 -10.14
N LEU A 242 26.56 6.85 -10.87
CA LEU A 242 25.53 5.81 -10.80
C LEU A 242 25.76 4.71 -11.83
N GLY A 243 26.35 5.03 -12.99
CA GLY A 243 26.52 4.09 -14.10
C GLY A 243 25.33 4.10 -15.07
N LEU A 244 25.60 3.82 -16.35
CA LEU A 244 24.60 3.88 -17.44
C LEU A 244 23.42 2.92 -17.24
N SER A 245 23.64 1.76 -16.62
CA SER A 245 22.61 0.74 -16.38
C SER A 245 21.58 1.15 -15.32
N HIS A 246 21.91 2.16 -14.49
CA HIS A 246 21.07 2.62 -13.38
C HIS A 246 20.26 3.89 -13.73
N LEU A 247 20.37 4.41 -14.95
CA LEU A 247 19.65 5.59 -15.44
C LEU A 247 18.36 5.21 -16.17
N TYR A 248 17.42 6.14 -16.34
CA TYR A 248 16.23 5.85 -17.15
C TYR A 248 16.62 5.55 -18.59
N ALA A 249 16.21 4.38 -19.06
CA ALA A 249 16.40 3.98 -20.45
C ALA A 249 15.49 4.75 -21.43
N LYS A 250 14.35 5.31 -20.97
CA LYS A 250 13.39 6.07 -21.79
C LYS A 250 13.12 7.47 -21.23
N PRO A 251 14.11 8.37 -21.26
CA PRO A 251 13.93 9.71 -20.73
C PRO A 251 12.93 10.53 -21.55
N VAL A 252 12.27 11.50 -20.88
CA VAL A 252 11.20 12.34 -21.44
C VAL A 252 11.59 13.06 -22.73
N TYR A 253 12.87 13.37 -22.94
CA TYR A 253 13.34 14.01 -24.17
C TYR A 253 13.23 13.13 -25.41
N LYS A 254 13.00 11.80 -25.29
CA LYS A 254 12.65 10.95 -26.43
C LYS A 254 11.36 11.37 -27.13
N ASN A 255 10.49 12.11 -26.43
CA ASN A 255 9.26 12.66 -26.97
C ASN A 255 9.47 13.99 -27.72
N LEU A 256 10.71 14.50 -27.79
CA LEU A 256 11.01 15.69 -28.61
C LEU A 256 10.77 15.37 -30.08
N LYS A 257 10.27 16.35 -30.84
CA LYS A 257 10.00 16.22 -32.28
C LYS A 257 11.22 15.74 -33.10
N ILE A 258 12.43 16.05 -32.64
CA ILE A 258 13.68 15.62 -33.30
C ILE A 258 13.99 14.12 -33.10
N CYS A 259 13.44 13.52 -32.04
CA CYS A 259 13.52 12.10 -31.74
C CYS A 259 12.21 11.37 -32.09
N ASN A 260 11.33 12.00 -32.89
CA ASN A 260 9.95 11.54 -33.09
C ASN A 260 9.92 10.12 -33.63
N MET A 261 9.18 9.26 -32.95
CA MET A 261 9.15 7.84 -33.24
C MET A 261 8.32 7.55 -34.50
N SER A 262 8.75 6.57 -35.29
CA SER A 262 7.94 6.04 -36.39
C SER A 262 6.64 5.42 -35.84
N SER A 263 5.69 5.10 -36.72
CA SER A 263 4.44 4.41 -36.37
C SER A 263 4.62 3.12 -35.53
N ASN A 264 5.83 2.55 -35.50
CA ASN A 264 6.22 1.39 -34.69
C ASN A 264 6.89 1.73 -33.34
N LYS A 265 6.82 2.98 -32.84
CA LYS A 265 7.44 3.42 -31.56
C LYS A 265 8.96 3.15 -31.51
N GLN A 266 9.65 3.23 -32.65
CA GLN A 266 11.11 3.16 -32.75
C GLN A 266 11.66 4.53 -33.13
N VAL A 267 12.79 4.90 -32.52
CA VAL A 267 13.53 6.11 -32.89
C VAL A 267 14.10 5.88 -34.30
N PRO A 268 13.87 6.79 -35.26
CA PRO A 268 14.42 6.68 -36.61
C PRO A 268 15.95 6.57 -36.63
N GLU A 269 16.53 5.80 -37.55
CA GLU A 269 18.00 5.62 -37.66
C GLU A 269 18.74 6.93 -38.01
N ASP A 270 18.04 7.90 -38.59
CA ASP A 270 18.54 9.25 -38.89
C ASP A 270 18.49 10.22 -37.70
N ALA A 271 17.95 9.79 -36.55
CA ALA A 271 17.87 10.63 -35.36
C ALA A 271 19.26 10.80 -34.71
N PRO A 272 19.49 11.93 -34.00
CA PRO A 272 20.72 12.13 -33.26
C PRO A 272 21.00 10.98 -32.28
N SER A 273 22.25 10.53 -32.20
CA SER A 273 22.68 9.39 -31.37
C SER A 273 22.26 9.50 -29.90
N TRP A 274 22.20 10.72 -29.36
CA TRP A 274 21.76 10.99 -28.00
C TRP A 274 20.25 10.77 -27.76
N CYS A 275 19.42 10.66 -28.80
CA CYS A 275 18.02 10.28 -28.64
C CYS A 275 17.89 8.88 -28.01
N HIS A 276 18.89 8.01 -28.17
CA HIS A 276 18.93 6.69 -27.53
C HIS A 276 19.55 6.69 -26.13
N ALA A 277 20.21 7.78 -25.73
CA ALA A 277 20.93 7.87 -24.48
C ALA A 277 19.98 7.72 -23.27
N PRO A 278 20.40 7.00 -22.22
CA PRO A 278 19.70 7.02 -20.95
C PRO A 278 20.03 8.30 -20.17
N PHE A 279 19.09 8.77 -19.34
CA PHE A 279 19.25 9.99 -18.56
C PHE A 279 18.35 10.00 -17.34
N ASP A 280 18.85 10.47 -16.19
CA ASP A 280 18.09 10.53 -14.96
C ASP A 280 17.70 11.97 -14.57
N PRO A 281 16.43 12.38 -14.71
CA PRO A 281 15.99 13.71 -14.29
C PRO A 281 15.95 13.88 -12.76
N GLU A 282 15.96 12.77 -12.02
CA GLU A 282 15.92 12.76 -10.55
C GLU A 282 17.30 12.42 -9.94
N GLY A 283 18.36 12.56 -10.74
CA GLY A 283 19.74 12.25 -10.39
C GLY A 283 20.35 13.14 -9.31
N LEU A 284 21.66 13.01 -9.13
CA LEU A 284 22.41 13.55 -7.98
C LEU A 284 22.25 15.06 -7.86
N LEU A 285 22.37 15.76 -8.99
CA LEU A 285 22.38 17.21 -9.00
C LEU A 285 20.99 17.80 -8.72
N SER A 286 19.92 17.14 -9.19
CA SER A 286 18.53 17.54 -8.91
C SER A 286 18.17 17.43 -7.42
N SER A 287 18.86 16.55 -6.68
CA SER A 287 18.67 16.38 -5.23
C SER A 287 19.10 17.63 -4.44
N LEU A 288 20.08 18.39 -4.94
CA LEU A 288 20.53 19.65 -4.33
C LEU A 288 19.43 20.71 -4.41
N THR A 289 18.82 20.87 -5.59
CA THR A 289 17.71 21.80 -5.79
C THR A 289 16.47 21.37 -5.01
N ALA A 290 16.21 20.06 -4.89
CA ALA A 290 15.15 19.54 -4.01
C ALA A 290 15.39 19.93 -2.55
N ALA A 291 16.63 19.84 -2.05
CA ALA A 291 16.97 20.28 -0.70
C ALA A 291 16.72 21.79 -0.50
N VAL A 292 17.06 22.62 -1.48
CA VAL A 292 16.77 24.06 -1.45
C VAL A 292 15.26 24.33 -1.43
N THR A 293 14.46 23.63 -2.23
CA THR A 293 12.99 23.76 -2.17
C THR A 293 12.42 23.37 -0.81
N CYS A 294 12.99 22.37 -0.14
CA CYS A 294 12.60 21.99 1.21
C CYS A 294 12.90 23.10 2.22
N ILE A 295 14.06 23.76 2.09
CA ILE A 295 14.41 24.93 2.94
C ILE A 295 13.45 26.09 2.67
N ILE A 296 13.09 26.36 1.41
CA ILE A 296 12.09 27.39 1.06
C ILE A 296 10.73 27.05 1.71
N GLY A 297 10.25 25.81 1.57
CA GLY A 297 9.00 25.36 2.17
C GLY A 297 8.99 25.44 3.70
N LEU A 298 10.12 25.18 4.35
CA LEU A 298 10.29 25.36 5.80
C LEU A 298 9.95 26.79 6.25
N GLN A 299 10.29 27.80 5.43
CA GLN A 299 10.00 29.20 5.75
C GLN A 299 8.49 29.51 5.69
N PHE A 300 7.74 28.87 4.78
CA PHE A 300 6.28 28.95 4.79
C PHE A 300 5.70 28.34 6.07
N GLY A 301 6.26 27.21 6.54
CA GLY A 301 5.92 26.61 7.82
C GLY A 301 6.26 27.48 9.03
N HIS A 302 7.39 28.21 9.00
CA HIS A 302 7.75 29.17 10.04
C HIS A 302 6.76 30.34 10.12
N VAL A 303 6.33 30.88 8.98
CA VAL A 303 5.29 31.91 8.93
C VAL A 303 3.99 31.36 9.55
N LEU A 304 3.61 30.11 9.22
CA LEU A 304 2.42 29.48 9.80
C LEU A 304 2.51 29.33 11.33
N ALA A 305 3.68 28.95 11.85
CA ALA A 305 3.88 28.71 13.28
C ALA A 305 4.02 30.00 14.11
N HIS A 306 4.63 31.05 13.55
CA HIS A 306 4.99 32.26 14.31
C HIS A 306 3.99 33.41 14.12
N VAL A 307 3.37 33.53 12.95
CA VAL A 307 2.38 34.58 12.65
C VAL A 307 1.00 34.01 12.96
N GLN A 308 0.25 34.66 13.85
CA GLN A 308 -1.07 34.17 14.28
C GLN A 308 -2.20 34.76 13.43
N ASP A 309 -2.01 35.94 12.84
CA ASP A 309 -3.03 36.64 12.07
C ASP A 309 -3.06 36.20 10.59
N HIS A 310 -4.27 36.05 10.04
CA HIS A 310 -4.46 35.61 8.64
C HIS A 310 -3.85 36.58 7.63
N LYS A 311 -3.96 37.89 7.90
CA LYS A 311 -3.45 38.94 7.01
C LYS A 311 -1.92 38.89 6.91
N GLY A 312 -1.23 38.84 8.04
CA GLY A 312 0.23 38.74 8.11
C GLY A 312 0.76 37.43 7.51
N ARG A 313 0.05 36.30 7.66
CA ARG A 313 0.40 35.05 6.96
C ARG A 313 0.37 35.23 5.44
N LEU A 314 -0.74 35.76 4.92
CA LEU A 314 -0.93 35.99 3.49
C LEU A 314 0.07 37.00 2.92
N GLU A 315 0.35 38.09 3.64
CA GLU A 315 1.33 39.10 3.22
C GLU A 315 2.75 38.50 3.13
N ASN A 316 3.19 37.73 4.14
CA ASN A 316 4.50 37.10 4.12
C ASN A 316 4.63 36.01 3.04
N TRP A 317 3.63 35.12 2.91
CA TRP A 317 3.64 34.08 1.88
C TRP A 317 3.59 34.67 0.46
N SER A 318 2.74 35.67 0.24
CA SER A 318 2.64 36.34 -1.07
C SER A 318 3.92 37.12 -1.37
N GLY A 319 4.50 37.81 -0.38
CA GLY A 319 5.77 38.52 -0.51
C GLY A 319 6.92 37.61 -0.92
N PHE A 320 7.09 36.46 -0.23
CA PHE A 320 8.10 35.47 -0.62
C PHE A 320 7.84 34.89 -2.01
N SER A 321 6.58 34.59 -2.35
CA SER A 321 6.24 34.01 -3.65
C SER A 321 6.52 34.98 -4.79
N VAL A 322 6.13 36.25 -4.65
CA VAL A 322 6.41 37.30 -5.65
C VAL A 322 7.91 37.51 -5.80
N PHE A 323 8.66 37.55 -4.70
CA PHE A 323 10.12 37.67 -4.74
C PHE A 323 10.77 36.54 -5.55
N PHE A 324 10.40 35.28 -5.29
CA PHE A 324 10.93 34.14 -6.04
C PHE A 324 10.49 34.13 -7.50
N LEU A 325 9.26 34.57 -7.81
CA LEU A 325 8.79 34.68 -9.18
C LEU A 325 9.63 35.70 -9.96
N LEU A 326 9.82 36.90 -9.40
CA LEU A 326 10.62 37.96 -10.02
C LEU A 326 12.08 37.54 -10.19
N LEU A 327 12.67 36.92 -9.17
CA LEU A 327 14.05 36.42 -9.24
C LEU A 327 14.19 35.31 -10.29
N GLY A 328 13.23 34.38 -10.35
CA GLY A 328 13.21 33.31 -11.34
C GLY A 328 13.08 33.84 -12.77
N LEU A 329 12.17 34.78 -13.01
CA LEU A 329 12.01 35.45 -14.30
C LEU A 329 13.25 36.27 -14.69
N PHE A 330 13.87 36.96 -13.72
CA PHE A 330 15.11 37.69 -13.94
C PHE A 330 16.25 36.76 -14.40
N LEU A 331 16.39 35.57 -13.79
CA LEU A 331 17.36 34.57 -14.25
C LEU A 331 17.08 34.08 -15.68
N VAL A 332 15.81 33.92 -16.05
CA VAL A 332 15.43 33.57 -17.43
C VAL A 332 15.85 34.67 -18.40
N LEU A 333 15.67 35.94 -18.04
CA LEU A 333 16.13 37.08 -18.84
C LEU A 333 17.66 37.14 -18.98
N LEU A 334 18.40 36.70 -17.96
CA LEU A 334 19.86 36.55 -18.00
C LEU A 334 20.34 35.33 -18.81
N GLY A 335 19.44 34.57 -19.41
CA GLY A 335 19.77 33.41 -20.24
C GLY A 335 19.87 32.08 -19.49
N PHE A 336 19.37 31.98 -18.26
CA PHE A 336 19.26 30.70 -17.54
C PHE A 336 17.89 30.04 -17.77
N PRO A 337 17.77 29.06 -18.67
CA PRO A 337 16.48 28.57 -19.13
C PRO A 337 15.73 27.77 -18.07
N ILE A 338 14.40 27.78 -18.18
CA ILE A 338 13.50 26.94 -17.38
C ILE A 338 13.64 25.50 -17.89
N ASN A 339 14.42 24.69 -17.17
CA ASN A 339 14.69 23.31 -17.55
C ASN A 339 14.21 22.37 -16.45
N LYS A 340 13.07 21.71 -16.70
CA LYS A 340 12.47 20.75 -15.78
C LYS A 340 13.36 19.51 -15.58
N PRO A 341 13.86 18.82 -16.63
CA PRO A 341 14.75 17.66 -16.46
C PRO A 341 15.98 17.91 -15.57
N LEU A 342 16.57 19.11 -15.64
CA LEU A 342 17.74 19.46 -14.83
C LEU A 342 17.37 20.06 -13.46
N TYR A 343 16.08 20.30 -13.22
CA TYR A 343 15.61 21.10 -12.09
C TYR A 343 16.39 22.42 -11.98
N SER A 344 16.47 23.19 -13.07
CA SER A 344 17.28 24.42 -13.10
C SER A 344 16.87 25.41 -12.00
N ILE A 345 17.79 26.29 -11.58
CA ILE A 345 17.52 27.28 -10.54
C ILE A 345 16.30 28.14 -10.90
N SER A 346 16.19 28.57 -12.17
CA SER A 346 15.03 29.34 -12.65
C SER A 346 13.73 28.52 -12.57
N TYR A 347 13.75 27.23 -12.94
CA TYR A 347 12.61 26.34 -12.78
C TYR A 347 12.21 26.17 -11.30
N MET A 348 13.17 25.93 -10.42
CA MET A 348 12.97 25.76 -8.98
C MET A 348 12.32 27.00 -8.34
N LEU A 349 12.80 28.20 -8.68
CA LEU A 349 12.27 29.46 -8.14
C LEU A 349 10.85 29.75 -8.62
N ILE A 350 10.59 29.59 -9.92
CA ILE A 350 9.27 29.84 -10.51
C ILE A 350 8.23 28.84 -9.97
N THR A 351 8.60 27.58 -9.85
CA THR A 351 7.69 26.55 -9.31
C THR A 351 7.45 26.71 -7.81
N SER A 352 8.47 27.11 -7.05
CA SER A 352 8.32 27.43 -5.62
C SER A 352 7.42 28.64 -5.41
N ALA A 353 7.53 29.67 -6.27
CA ALA A 353 6.61 30.81 -6.28
C ALA A 353 5.17 30.42 -6.62
N SER A 354 4.98 29.60 -7.66
CA SER A 354 3.66 29.09 -8.05
C SER A 354 3.02 28.26 -6.94
N ALA A 355 3.80 27.40 -6.28
CA ALA A 355 3.34 26.61 -5.13
C ALA A 355 2.94 27.51 -3.95
N GLY A 356 3.73 28.54 -3.65
CA GLY A 356 3.44 29.50 -2.58
C GLY A 356 2.17 30.33 -2.84
N ILE A 357 1.96 30.81 -4.09
CA ILE A 357 0.74 31.51 -4.50
C ILE A 357 -0.48 30.58 -4.37
N THR A 358 -0.34 29.34 -4.86
CA THR A 358 -1.41 28.33 -4.78
C THR A 358 -1.75 28.01 -3.32
N PHE A 359 -0.75 27.85 -2.47
CA PHE A 359 -0.93 27.63 -1.04
C PHE A 359 -1.65 28.80 -0.36
N ALA A 360 -1.26 30.03 -0.65
CA ALA A 360 -1.93 31.23 -0.14
C ALA A 360 -3.40 31.33 -0.61
N ALA A 361 -3.67 31.03 -1.89
CA ALA A 361 -5.02 31.01 -2.45
C ALA A 361 -5.91 29.94 -1.79
N LEU A 362 -5.39 28.72 -1.61
CA LEU A 362 -6.10 27.65 -0.93
C LEU A 362 -6.37 27.97 0.55
N TYR A 363 -5.38 28.54 1.25
CA TYR A 363 -5.55 28.98 2.64
C TYR A 363 -6.65 30.05 2.74
N LEU A 364 -6.69 31.00 1.82
CA LEU A 364 -7.71 32.04 1.77
C LEU A 364 -9.10 31.42 1.52
N LEU A 365 -9.21 30.47 0.59
CA LEU A 365 -10.48 29.77 0.30
C LEU A 365 -11.00 28.95 1.50
N VAL A 366 -10.12 28.20 2.16
CA VAL A 366 -10.48 27.21 3.19
C VAL A 366 -10.55 27.83 4.57
N ASP A 367 -9.50 28.54 4.99
CA ASP A 367 -9.36 29.04 6.37
C ASP A 367 -9.94 30.46 6.55
N VAL A 368 -10.00 31.28 5.49
CA VAL A 368 -10.59 32.63 5.57
C VAL A 368 -12.05 32.65 5.12
N TYR A 369 -12.36 32.08 3.95
CA TYR A 369 -13.75 32.02 3.43
C TYR A 369 -14.56 30.80 3.90
N GLY A 370 -13.94 29.83 4.57
CA GLY A 370 -14.64 28.72 5.21
C GLY A 370 -15.19 27.65 4.25
N GLN A 371 -14.76 27.61 2.98
CA GLN A 371 -15.26 26.65 1.98
C GLN A 371 -14.60 25.26 2.12
N ARG A 372 -14.79 24.61 3.27
CA ARG A 372 -14.15 23.33 3.63
C ARG A 372 -14.62 22.11 2.83
N TRP A 373 -15.78 22.17 2.20
CA TRP A 373 -16.32 21.02 1.45
C TRP A 373 -15.49 20.71 0.20
N LEU A 374 -14.91 21.74 -0.44
CA LEU A 374 -14.00 21.59 -1.59
C LEU A 374 -12.67 20.95 -1.21
N SER A 375 -12.25 21.03 0.05
CA SER A 375 -10.97 20.49 0.52
C SER A 375 -11.03 19.03 0.96
N LEU A 376 -12.22 18.43 1.14
CA LEU A 376 -12.37 17.06 1.63
C LEU A 376 -11.62 16.01 0.77
N PRO A 377 -11.68 16.02 -0.57
CA PRO A 377 -10.91 15.07 -1.39
C PRO A 377 -9.40 15.28 -1.26
N PHE A 378 -8.96 16.54 -1.20
CA PHE A 378 -7.54 16.89 -1.08
C PHE A 378 -6.97 16.54 0.31
N GLU A 379 -7.77 16.70 1.36
CA GLU A 379 -7.41 16.30 2.72
C GLU A 379 -7.24 14.78 2.81
N TRP A 380 -8.18 14.01 2.25
CA TRP A 380 -8.07 12.55 2.18
C TRP A 380 -6.82 12.12 1.40
N MET A 381 -6.60 12.71 0.22
CA MET A 381 -5.43 12.43 -0.59
C MET A 381 -4.12 12.77 0.13
N GLY A 382 -4.08 13.88 0.88
CA GLY A 382 -2.93 14.29 1.68
C GLY A 382 -2.61 13.30 2.80
N LYS A 383 -3.63 12.87 3.57
CA LYS A 383 -3.49 11.89 4.66
C LYS A 383 -3.01 10.52 4.18
N HIS A 384 -3.35 10.15 2.96
CA HIS A 384 -3.00 8.85 2.35
C HIS A 384 -1.92 8.93 1.26
N SER A 385 -1.20 10.04 1.16
CA SER A 385 -0.27 10.33 0.06
C SER A 385 0.77 9.25 -0.20
N LEU A 386 1.39 8.67 0.85
CA LEU A 386 2.37 7.59 0.70
C LEU A 386 1.72 6.29 0.20
N THR A 387 0.54 5.94 0.70
CA THR A 387 -0.20 4.76 0.24
C THR A 387 -0.62 4.90 -1.22
N ILE A 388 -1.13 6.08 -1.60
CA ILE A 388 -1.47 6.39 -2.99
C ILE A 388 -0.24 6.28 -3.86
N PHE A 389 0.90 6.86 -3.45
CA PHE A 389 2.16 6.74 -4.16
C PHE A 389 2.59 5.27 -4.34
N MET A 390 2.47 4.43 -3.30
CA MET A 390 2.77 3.00 -3.38
C MET A 390 1.87 2.26 -4.37
N VAL A 391 0.55 2.49 -4.31
CA VAL A 391 -0.43 1.82 -5.19
C VAL A 391 -0.26 2.26 -6.65
N VAL A 392 0.07 3.54 -6.88
CA VAL A 392 0.37 4.05 -8.23
C VAL A 392 1.70 3.51 -8.74
N SER A 393 2.77 3.60 -7.94
CA SER A 393 4.12 3.15 -8.35
C SER A 393 4.23 1.64 -8.54
N SER A 394 3.38 0.85 -7.86
CA SER A 394 3.27 -0.60 -8.06
C SER A 394 2.35 -0.98 -9.23
N ASN A 395 1.92 -0.01 -10.03
CA ASN A 395 0.97 -0.16 -11.12
C ASN A 395 -0.41 -0.74 -10.72
N LEU A 396 -0.69 -0.94 -9.43
CA LEU A 396 -1.99 -1.43 -8.95
C LEU A 396 -3.13 -0.45 -9.27
N ALA A 397 -2.90 0.86 -9.11
CA ALA A 397 -3.89 1.88 -9.49
C ALA A 397 -4.12 1.88 -11.01
N VAL A 398 -3.05 1.75 -11.78
CA VAL A 398 -3.11 1.74 -13.25
C VAL A 398 -3.89 0.53 -13.73
N ILE A 399 -3.61 -0.66 -13.19
CA ILE A 399 -4.35 -1.91 -13.48
C ILE A 399 -5.84 -1.75 -13.11
N ALA A 400 -6.12 -1.18 -11.95
CA ALA A 400 -7.50 -0.96 -11.51
C ALA A 400 -8.24 -0.01 -12.47
N ILE A 401 -7.61 1.10 -12.89
CA ILE A 401 -8.18 2.07 -13.83
C ILE A 401 -8.33 1.46 -15.23
N GLN A 402 -7.34 0.70 -15.71
CA GLN A 402 -7.40 -0.03 -16.99
C GLN A 402 -8.44 -1.16 -16.98
N GLY A 403 -8.91 -1.58 -15.82
CA GLY A 403 -10.08 -2.46 -15.69
C GLY A 403 -11.39 -1.79 -16.13
N PHE A 404 -11.43 -0.46 -16.20
CA PHE A 404 -12.60 0.31 -16.61
C PHE A 404 -12.42 0.88 -18.01
N TYR A 405 -13.06 0.26 -19.01
CA TYR A 405 -13.13 0.79 -20.37
C TYR A 405 -14.51 1.38 -20.67
N TRP A 406 -14.56 2.40 -21.52
CA TRP A 406 -15.82 2.97 -21.98
C TRP A 406 -16.15 2.49 -23.40
N LYS A 407 -17.31 1.82 -23.54
CA LYS A 407 -17.85 1.20 -24.77
C LYS A 407 -17.02 0.05 -25.34
N SER A 408 -15.73 0.24 -25.60
CA SER A 408 -14.84 -0.79 -26.15
C SER A 408 -13.55 -0.88 -25.34
N PRO A 409 -12.96 -2.10 -25.17
CA PRO A 409 -11.69 -2.30 -24.46
C PRO A 409 -10.51 -1.50 -25.03
N GLU A 410 -10.61 -1.10 -26.30
CA GLU A 410 -9.62 -0.28 -27.02
C GLU A 410 -9.62 1.18 -26.56
N ASN A 411 -10.71 1.66 -25.94
CA ASN A 411 -10.82 3.02 -25.39
C ASN A 411 -10.32 3.10 -23.94
N ASN A 412 -9.61 2.08 -23.45
CA ASN A 412 -8.94 2.17 -22.17
C ASN A 412 -8.00 3.37 -22.17
N VAL A 413 -7.93 4.08 -21.05
CA VAL A 413 -6.97 5.16 -20.87
C VAL A 413 -5.58 4.53 -20.96
N GLU A 414 -4.94 4.61 -22.12
CA GLU A 414 -3.56 4.22 -22.32
C GLU A 414 -2.66 5.17 -21.51
N VAL A 415 -2.49 4.90 -20.21
CA VAL A 415 -1.30 5.37 -19.50
C VAL A 415 -0.16 4.50 -20.01
N SER A 416 0.50 4.99 -21.05
CA SER A 416 1.72 4.40 -21.58
C SER A 416 2.83 4.50 -20.53
N GLU A 417 2.97 3.49 -19.65
CA GLU A 417 4.28 3.16 -19.10
C GLU A 417 4.95 2.12 -20.00
N GLU A 418 5.90 2.65 -20.76
CA GLU A 418 7.16 2.02 -21.14
C GLU A 418 7.11 0.55 -21.59
N GLY A 419 6.69 0.39 -22.84
CA GLY A 419 6.63 -0.90 -23.53
C GLY A 419 7.92 -1.73 -23.50
N GLN A 420 7.79 -2.96 -23.01
CA GLN A 420 8.29 -4.11 -23.74
C GLN A 420 7.27 -4.40 -24.86
N ALA A 421 7.66 -4.09 -26.10
CA ALA A 421 6.90 -4.55 -27.26
C ALA A 421 7.03 -6.07 -27.36
N THR A 422 5.92 -6.78 -27.30
CA THR A 422 5.79 -8.02 -28.07
C THR A 422 4.95 -7.69 -29.28
N HIS A 423 5.48 -8.03 -30.45
CA HIS A 423 4.87 -7.82 -31.76
C HIS A 423 3.40 -8.26 -31.76
N HIS A 424 2.48 -7.32 -31.95
CA HIS A 424 1.13 -7.64 -32.39
C HIS A 424 1.12 -7.82 -33.91
N HIS A 425 1.51 -9.03 -34.34
CA HIS A 425 0.89 -9.59 -35.53
C HIS A 425 -0.49 -10.10 -35.13
N GLY A 426 -1.53 -9.68 -35.85
CA GLY A 426 -2.84 -10.30 -35.78
C GLY A 426 -2.70 -11.81 -35.95
N LYS A 427 -2.92 -12.53 -34.87
CA LYS A 427 -3.17 -13.97 -34.87
C LYS A 427 -4.38 -14.19 -33.99
N ASP A 428 -5.41 -14.75 -34.60
CA ASP A 428 -6.53 -15.33 -33.86
C ASP A 428 -5.99 -16.21 -32.74
N TYR A 429 -6.56 -16.00 -31.57
CA TYR A 429 -6.23 -16.69 -30.33
C TYR A 429 -6.30 -18.22 -30.52
N VAL A 430 -5.22 -18.91 -30.16
CA VAL A 430 -5.16 -20.38 -30.13
C VAL A 430 -4.88 -20.80 -28.70
N ASP A 431 -5.86 -21.45 -28.05
CA ASP A 431 -5.66 -22.09 -26.75
C ASP A 431 -4.49 -23.09 -26.82
N PRO A 432 -3.66 -23.21 -25.77
CA PRO A 432 -2.69 -24.29 -25.70
C PRO A 432 -3.41 -25.65 -25.86
N PRO A 433 -2.77 -26.64 -26.51
CA PRO A 433 -3.39 -27.93 -26.70
C PRO A 433 -3.80 -28.54 -25.35
N PRO A 434 -4.93 -29.26 -25.30
CA PRO A 434 -5.40 -29.87 -24.06
C PRO A 434 -4.33 -30.82 -23.52
N ALA A 435 -4.11 -30.79 -22.19
CA ALA A 435 -3.15 -31.68 -21.57
C ALA A 435 -3.51 -33.14 -21.86
N PRO A 436 -2.53 -33.98 -22.24
CA PRO A 436 -2.76 -35.42 -22.36
C PRO A 436 -3.27 -35.97 -21.02
N LEU A 437 -4.24 -36.87 -21.09
CA LEU A 437 -4.91 -37.42 -19.90
C LEU A 437 -3.92 -38.18 -19.01
N LEU A 438 -2.99 -38.91 -19.64
CA LEU A 438 -1.86 -39.58 -19.01
C LEU A 438 -0.56 -39.07 -19.65
N ASP A 439 0.32 -38.47 -18.85
CA ASP A 439 1.67 -38.06 -19.26
C ASP A 439 2.72 -38.61 -18.30
N PHE A 440 3.19 -39.82 -18.58
CA PHE A 440 4.25 -40.46 -17.80
C PHE A 440 5.62 -39.80 -18.00
N GLY A 441 5.77 -38.92 -19.00
CA GLY A 441 7.00 -38.18 -19.25
C GLY A 441 7.31 -37.18 -18.12
N GLU A 442 6.28 -36.60 -17.50
CA GLU A 442 6.42 -35.61 -16.43
C GLU A 442 7.18 -36.15 -15.21
N VAL A 443 7.03 -37.44 -14.90
CA VAL A 443 7.69 -38.09 -13.75
C VAL A 443 9.21 -38.09 -13.91
N LYS A 444 9.73 -38.03 -15.14
CA LYS A 444 11.18 -37.96 -15.39
C LYS A 444 11.76 -36.56 -15.15
N LEU A 445 10.91 -35.53 -15.03
CA LEU A 445 11.34 -34.14 -14.92
C LEU A 445 11.56 -33.73 -13.46
N TRP A 446 12.68 -33.09 -13.17
CA TRP A 446 12.95 -32.57 -11.83
C TRP A 446 12.02 -31.40 -11.44
N SER A 447 11.46 -30.68 -12.43
CA SER A 447 10.43 -29.65 -12.22
C SER A 447 9.15 -30.23 -11.62
N PHE A 448 8.76 -31.45 -11.98
CA PHE A 448 7.60 -32.13 -11.41
C PHE A 448 7.73 -32.32 -9.90
N TYR A 449 8.85 -32.89 -9.44
CA TYR A 449 9.10 -33.09 -8.01
C TYR A 449 9.22 -31.76 -7.23
N ARG A 450 9.84 -30.73 -7.83
CA ARG A 450 9.87 -29.38 -7.24
C ARG A 450 8.46 -28.81 -7.06
N ALA A 451 7.57 -29.02 -8.02
CA ALA A 451 6.18 -28.59 -7.92
C ALA A 451 5.42 -29.37 -6.82
N LEU A 452 5.66 -30.68 -6.67
CA LEU A 452 5.08 -31.48 -5.57
C LEU A 452 5.54 -30.98 -4.20
N ILE A 453 6.84 -30.70 -4.06
CA ILE A 453 7.40 -30.13 -2.82
C ILE A 453 6.79 -28.75 -2.55
N ALA A 454 6.61 -27.92 -3.59
CA ALA A 454 5.99 -26.61 -3.45
C ALA A 454 4.53 -26.70 -2.95
N GLU A 455 3.72 -27.59 -3.53
CA GLU A 455 2.33 -27.82 -3.07
C GLU A 455 2.27 -28.38 -1.64
N PHE A 456 3.18 -29.29 -1.29
CA PHE A 456 3.32 -29.81 0.07
C PHE A 456 3.65 -28.70 1.08
N ILE A 457 4.71 -27.93 0.82
CA ILE A 457 5.18 -26.86 1.73
C ILE A 457 4.14 -25.74 1.82
N ALA A 458 3.54 -25.33 0.70
CA ALA A 458 2.51 -24.31 0.72
C ALA A 458 1.29 -24.75 1.53
N THR A 459 0.84 -26.00 1.37
CA THR A 459 -0.30 -26.50 2.15
C THR A 459 0.05 -26.67 3.63
N LEU A 460 1.29 -27.05 3.97
CA LEU A 460 1.78 -27.06 5.35
C LEU A 460 1.72 -25.67 5.99
N LEU A 461 2.27 -24.66 5.32
CA LEU A 461 2.28 -23.28 5.82
C LEU A 461 0.86 -22.71 5.93
N PHE A 462 0.00 -23.02 4.94
CA PHE A 462 -1.41 -22.64 4.94
C PHE A 462 -2.12 -23.14 6.20
N LEU A 463 -2.02 -24.44 6.49
CA LEU A 463 -2.68 -25.04 7.65
C LEU A 463 -2.05 -24.62 8.98
N TYR A 464 -0.73 -24.46 9.02
CA TYR A 464 -0.04 -23.98 10.22
C TYR A 464 -0.55 -22.59 10.64
N VAL A 465 -0.51 -21.61 9.74
CA VAL A 465 -0.89 -20.22 10.06
C VAL A 465 -2.38 -20.10 10.38
N THR A 466 -3.23 -20.74 9.56
CA THR A 466 -4.69 -20.59 9.71
C THR A 466 -5.21 -21.28 10.97
N VAL A 467 -4.80 -22.51 11.24
CA VAL A 467 -5.24 -23.23 12.44
C VAL A 467 -4.65 -22.61 13.70
N ALA A 468 -3.39 -22.16 13.70
CA ALA A 468 -2.83 -21.42 14.83
C ALA A 468 -3.62 -20.13 15.12
N THR A 469 -4.10 -19.43 14.09
CA THR A 469 -4.95 -18.23 14.23
C THR A 469 -6.31 -18.58 14.82
N VAL A 470 -6.94 -19.67 14.36
CA VAL A 470 -8.23 -20.16 14.92
C VAL A 470 -8.08 -20.52 16.39
N ILE A 471 -7.09 -21.32 16.76
CA ILE A 471 -6.86 -21.71 18.15
C ILE A 471 -6.45 -20.50 18.99
N GLY A 472 -5.59 -19.63 18.47
CA GLY A 472 -5.16 -18.40 19.14
C GLY A 472 -6.30 -17.43 19.42
N HIS A 473 -7.28 -17.31 18.51
CA HIS A 473 -8.49 -16.52 18.74
C HIS A 473 -9.39 -17.17 19.81
N LYS A 474 -9.63 -18.47 19.71
CA LYS A 474 -10.50 -19.20 20.66
C LYS A 474 -9.90 -19.31 22.07
N ASN A 475 -8.57 -19.21 22.21
CA ASN A 475 -7.87 -19.28 23.49
C ASN A 475 -7.83 -17.94 24.25
N GLN A 476 -8.39 -16.87 23.69
CA GLN A 476 -8.48 -15.58 24.38
C GLN A 476 -9.57 -15.61 25.47
N THR A 477 -9.28 -14.98 26.60
CA THR A 477 -10.22 -14.86 27.73
C THR A 477 -11.11 -13.61 27.63
N ASP A 478 -10.63 -12.57 26.94
CA ASP A 478 -11.41 -11.36 26.66
C ASP A 478 -12.31 -11.58 25.43
N PRO A 479 -13.64 -11.40 25.55
CA PRO A 479 -14.59 -11.52 24.43
C PRO A 479 -14.20 -10.72 23.17
N CYS A 480 -13.44 -9.62 23.32
CA CYS A 480 -13.02 -8.75 22.23
C CYS A 480 -11.49 -8.68 22.04
N GLY A 481 -10.69 -9.44 22.82
CA GLY A 481 -9.23 -9.33 22.82
C GLY A 481 -8.51 -10.07 21.70
N GLY A 482 -9.22 -10.85 20.89
CA GLY A 482 -8.66 -11.59 19.77
C GLY A 482 -8.80 -10.89 18.42
N VAL A 483 -8.33 -11.56 17.36
CA VAL A 483 -8.44 -11.07 15.96
C VAL A 483 -9.87 -11.11 15.40
N GLY A 484 -10.81 -11.73 16.12
CA GLY A 484 -12.19 -11.94 15.70
C GLY A 484 -12.35 -12.94 14.55
N LEU A 485 -13.61 -13.26 14.22
CA LEU A 485 -13.94 -14.08 13.04
C LEU A 485 -13.45 -13.44 11.73
N LEU A 486 -13.42 -12.11 11.68
CA LEU A 486 -12.86 -11.35 10.55
C LEU A 486 -11.37 -11.63 10.37
N GLY A 487 -10.59 -11.63 11.45
CA GLY A 487 -9.17 -11.98 11.42
C GLY A 487 -8.91 -13.42 11.00
N ILE A 488 -9.78 -14.36 11.41
CA ILE A 488 -9.74 -15.75 10.93
C ILE A 488 -9.97 -15.79 9.41
N ALA A 489 -11.01 -15.13 8.91
CA ALA A 489 -11.28 -15.08 7.46
C ALA A 489 -10.11 -14.47 6.68
N TRP A 490 -9.48 -13.40 7.20
CA TRP A 490 -8.27 -12.81 6.64
C TRP A 490 -7.09 -13.77 6.62
N ALA A 491 -6.89 -14.57 7.68
CA ALA A 491 -5.81 -15.56 7.70
C ALA A 491 -5.98 -16.58 6.58
N PHE A 492 -7.19 -17.08 6.34
CA PHE A 492 -7.45 -18.03 5.25
C PHE A 492 -7.27 -17.40 3.86
N GLY A 493 -7.93 -16.27 3.59
CA GLY A 493 -7.83 -15.62 2.28
C GLY A 493 -6.44 -15.03 1.99
N GLY A 494 -5.82 -14.40 2.99
CA GLY A 494 -4.49 -13.82 2.91
C GLY A 494 -3.40 -14.86 2.68
N MET A 495 -3.47 -16.01 3.36
CA MET A 495 -2.51 -17.09 3.12
C MET A 495 -2.66 -17.71 1.74
N ILE A 496 -3.88 -17.85 1.21
CA ILE A 496 -4.07 -18.28 -0.18
C ILE A 496 -3.48 -17.26 -1.15
N PHE A 497 -3.75 -15.96 -0.96
CA PHE A 497 -3.13 -14.91 -1.78
C PHE A 497 -1.59 -15.01 -1.79
N VAL A 498 -0.96 -15.07 -0.63
CA VAL A 498 0.51 -15.13 -0.51
C VAL A 498 1.06 -16.41 -1.12
N LEU A 499 0.49 -17.57 -0.80
CA LEU A 499 1.03 -18.85 -1.23
C LEU A 499 0.79 -19.11 -2.72
N VAL A 500 -0.35 -18.70 -3.28
CA VAL A 500 -0.58 -18.75 -4.74
C VAL A 500 0.43 -17.83 -5.42
N TYR A 501 0.66 -16.61 -4.91
CA TYR A 501 1.70 -15.72 -5.46
C TYR A 501 3.08 -16.38 -5.46
N CYS A 502 3.48 -17.03 -4.36
CA CYS A 502 4.78 -17.70 -4.26
C CYS A 502 4.92 -18.95 -5.16
N THR A 503 3.83 -19.68 -5.42
CA THR A 503 3.89 -21.00 -6.07
C THR A 503 3.30 -21.04 -7.47
N ALA A 504 2.61 -20.00 -7.95
CA ALA A 504 1.98 -19.96 -9.27
C ALA A 504 2.96 -20.23 -10.41
N GLY A 505 4.18 -19.68 -10.35
CA GLY A 505 5.22 -19.93 -11.37
C GLY A 505 5.92 -21.29 -11.25
N ILE A 506 5.72 -22.01 -10.14
CA ILE A 506 6.42 -23.28 -9.84
C ILE A 506 5.47 -24.47 -10.04
N SER A 507 4.34 -24.50 -9.32
CA SER A 507 3.36 -25.58 -9.34
C SER A 507 2.05 -25.23 -10.04
N GLY A 508 1.78 -23.94 -10.26
CA GLY A 508 0.46 -23.42 -10.62
C GLY A 508 -0.32 -22.89 -9.42
N GLY A 509 0.14 -23.13 -8.18
CA GLY A 509 -0.42 -22.59 -6.95
C GLY A 509 -1.85 -23.07 -6.66
N HIS A 510 -2.05 -24.38 -6.56
CA HIS A 510 -3.38 -24.94 -6.34
C HIS A 510 -3.74 -24.96 -4.85
N ILE A 511 -2.87 -25.54 -4.01
CA ILE A 511 -2.95 -25.61 -2.54
C ILE A 511 -4.28 -26.24 -2.06
N ASN A 512 -4.99 -26.92 -2.96
CA ASN A 512 -6.36 -27.36 -2.79
C ASN A 512 -6.70 -28.49 -3.79
N PRO A 513 -7.14 -29.66 -3.30
CA PRO A 513 -7.59 -30.75 -4.17
C PRO A 513 -8.74 -30.38 -5.08
N ALA A 514 -9.69 -29.56 -4.64
CA ALA A 514 -10.84 -29.14 -5.46
C ALA A 514 -10.42 -28.25 -6.63
N VAL A 515 -9.43 -27.37 -6.42
CA VAL A 515 -8.84 -26.55 -7.49
C VAL A 515 -8.10 -27.43 -8.50
N THR A 516 -7.28 -28.35 -7.99
CA THR A 516 -6.55 -29.32 -8.83
C THR A 516 -7.50 -30.18 -9.65
N PHE A 517 -8.60 -30.65 -9.04
CA PHE A 517 -9.63 -31.43 -9.68
C PHE A 517 -10.36 -30.64 -10.77
N GLY A 518 -10.76 -29.39 -10.50
CA GLY A 518 -11.37 -28.51 -11.49
C GLY A 518 -10.46 -28.33 -12.72
N LEU A 519 -9.19 -28.00 -12.51
CA LEU A 519 -8.23 -27.82 -13.59
C LEU A 519 -7.94 -29.13 -14.37
N PHE A 520 -7.99 -30.28 -13.69
CA PHE A 520 -7.93 -31.60 -14.34
C PHE A 520 -9.14 -31.84 -15.24
N LEU A 521 -10.37 -31.61 -14.74
CA LEU A 521 -11.59 -31.73 -15.55
C LEU A 521 -11.55 -30.82 -16.78
N ALA A 522 -10.90 -29.67 -16.63
CA ALA A 522 -10.69 -28.72 -17.69
C ALA A 522 -9.56 -29.07 -18.69
N ARG A 523 -8.91 -30.23 -18.53
CA ARG A 523 -7.73 -30.66 -19.29
C ARG A 523 -6.57 -29.65 -19.26
N LYS A 524 -6.42 -28.92 -18.16
CA LYS A 524 -5.25 -28.05 -17.89
C LYS A 524 -4.15 -28.75 -17.07
N VAL A 525 -4.45 -29.91 -16.48
CA VAL A 525 -3.56 -30.73 -15.64
C VAL A 525 -3.76 -32.20 -16.01
N SER A 526 -2.68 -32.98 -16.10
CA SER A 526 -2.74 -34.43 -16.36
C SER A 526 -3.21 -35.21 -15.13
N LEU A 527 -3.72 -36.44 -15.30
CA LEU A 527 -4.21 -37.25 -14.18
C LEU A 527 -3.10 -37.56 -13.17
N ILE A 528 -1.90 -37.89 -13.65
CA ILE A 528 -0.75 -38.25 -12.81
C ILE A 528 -0.36 -37.08 -11.91
N ARG A 529 -0.29 -35.87 -12.48
CA ARG A 529 0.00 -34.66 -11.72
C ARG A 529 -1.13 -34.32 -10.75
N ALA A 530 -2.38 -34.42 -11.18
CA ALA A 530 -3.53 -34.13 -10.34
C ALA A 530 -3.55 -34.99 -9.07
N VAL A 531 -3.41 -36.31 -9.21
CA VAL A 531 -3.34 -37.24 -8.08
C VAL A 531 -2.14 -36.94 -7.19
N SER A 532 -0.96 -36.72 -7.78
CA SER A 532 0.26 -36.42 -7.01
C SER A 532 0.15 -35.12 -6.21
N TYR A 533 -0.47 -34.09 -6.79
CA TYR A 533 -0.74 -32.82 -6.10
C TYR A 533 -1.71 -33.02 -4.94
N MET A 534 -2.82 -33.74 -5.14
CA MET A 534 -3.80 -34.00 -4.07
C MET A 534 -3.15 -34.72 -2.89
N VAL A 535 -2.32 -35.73 -3.15
CA VAL A 535 -1.56 -36.43 -2.10
C VAL A 535 -0.60 -35.48 -1.39
N ALA A 536 0.20 -34.70 -2.13
CA ALA A 536 1.15 -33.74 -1.57
C ALA A 536 0.44 -32.68 -0.69
N GLN A 537 -0.70 -32.16 -1.14
CA GLN A 537 -1.53 -31.21 -0.40
C GLN A 537 -2.08 -31.83 0.89
N CYS A 538 -2.64 -33.05 0.83
CA CYS A 538 -3.14 -33.76 2.02
C CYS A 538 -2.03 -34.00 3.06
N LEU A 539 -0.85 -34.47 2.62
CA LEU A 539 0.29 -34.68 3.51
C LEU A 539 0.78 -33.36 4.12
N GLY A 540 0.87 -32.29 3.32
CA GLY A 540 1.22 -30.95 3.80
C GLY A 540 0.25 -30.46 4.85
N ALA A 541 -1.06 -30.63 4.63
CA ALA A 541 -2.10 -30.25 5.58
C ALA A 541 -1.96 -31.00 6.91
N ILE A 542 -1.75 -32.32 6.89
CA ILE A 542 -1.51 -33.13 8.10
C ILE A 542 -0.30 -32.59 8.87
N CYS A 543 0.82 -32.35 8.19
CA CYS A 543 2.03 -31.81 8.83
C CYS A 543 1.80 -30.42 9.43
N GLY A 544 1.10 -29.53 8.72
CA GLY A 544 0.81 -28.16 9.17
C GLY A 544 -0.04 -28.15 10.44
N VAL A 545 -1.13 -28.93 10.47
CA VAL A 545 -1.99 -29.04 11.67
C VAL A 545 -1.26 -29.77 12.80
N GLY A 546 -0.47 -30.80 12.48
CA GLY A 546 0.35 -31.54 13.45
C GLY A 546 1.33 -30.62 14.19
N LEU A 547 1.96 -29.68 13.48
CA LEU A 547 2.84 -28.66 14.08
C LEU A 547 2.07 -27.76 15.05
N VAL A 548 0.85 -27.32 14.70
CA VAL A 548 0.03 -26.51 15.62
C VAL A 548 -0.31 -27.31 16.89
N LYS A 549 -0.73 -28.57 16.75
CA LYS A 549 -1.00 -29.44 17.92
C LYS A 549 0.25 -29.66 18.77
N ALA A 550 1.43 -29.77 18.15
CA ALA A 550 2.69 -29.92 18.88
C ALA A 550 3.02 -28.67 19.72
N ILE A 551 2.77 -27.48 19.18
CA ILE A 551 3.09 -26.20 19.85
C ILE A 551 2.06 -25.84 20.93
N MET A 552 0.77 -26.04 20.67
CA MET A 552 -0.33 -25.61 21.54
C MET A 552 -1.31 -26.74 21.84
N LYS A 553 -0.80 -27.90 22.28
CA LYS A 553 -1.55 -29.15 22.47
C LYS A 553 -2.84 -29.02 23.27
N HIS A 554 -2.78 -28.39 24.44
CA HIS A 554 -3.94 -28.28 25.32
C HIS A 554 -5.04 -27.39 24.71
N PRO A 555 -4.77 -26.12 24.34
CA PRO A 555 -5.75 -25.29 23.61
C PRO A 555 -6.27 -25.94 22.32
N TYR A 556 -5.40 -26.61 21.56
CA TYR A 556 -5.78 -27.29 20.32
C TYR A 556 -6.87 -28.34 20.55
N ASN A 557 -6.67 -29.23 21.52
CA ASN A 557 -7.60 -30.32 21.81
C ASN A 557 -8.93 -29.80 22.38
N SER A 558 -8.89 -28.79 23.27
CA SER A 558 -10.09 -28.27 23.92
C SER A 558 -10.94 -27.35 23.04
N LEU A 559 -10.36 -26.73 22.01
CA LEU A 559 -11.01 -25.70 21.19
C LEU A 559 -11.41 -26.18 19.78
N GLY A 560 -11.46 -27.50 19.57
CA GLY A 560 -11.97 -28.12 18.34
C GLY A 560 -10.94 -28.30 17.23
N GLY A 561 -9.64 -28.10 17.50
CA GLY A 561 -8.54 -28.44 16.59
C GLY A 561 -8.50 -27.76 15.21
N GLY A 562 -9.33 -26.73 15.00
CA GLY A 562 -9.53 -26.13 13.68
C GLY A 562 -10.22 -27.05 12.67
N ALA A 563 -10.86 -28.13 13.12
CA ALA A 563 -11.57 -29.09 12.29
C ALA A 563 -12.87 -28.51 11.73
N ASN A 564 -13.24 -28.94 10.52
CA ASN A 564 -14.54 -28.64 9.92
C ASN A 564 -15.58 -29.64 10.42
N ALA A 565 -16.77 -29.16 10.73
CA ALA A 565 -17.91 -29.97 11.17
C ALA A 565 -19.20 -29.22 10.85
N VAL A 566 -20.33 -29.92 10.80
CA VAL A 566 -21.63 -29.24 10.72
C VAL A 566 -21.92 -28.59 12.09
N ASN A 567 -22.06 -27.27 12.12
CA ASN A 567 -22.38 -26.53 13.35
C ASN A 567 -23.82 -26.80 13.81
N ALA A 568 -24.03 -26.71 15.12
CA ALA A 568 -25.34 -26.85 15.71
C ALA A 568 -26.35 -25.84 15.11
N GLY A 569 -27.55 -26.32 14.79
CA GLY A 569 -28.60 -25.52 14.15
C GLY A 569 -28.62 -25.60 12.63
N TYR A 570 -27.66 -26.27 11.99
CA TYR A 570 -27.65 -26.51 10.54
C TYR A 570 -27.83 -28.00 10.22
N SER A 571 -28.55 -28.28 9.13
CA SER A 571 -28.66 -29.65 8.60
C SER A 571 -27.43 -30.01 7.76
N THR A 572 -27.12 -31.30 7.62
CA THR A 572 -26.05 -31.78 6.74
C THR A 572 -26.26 -31.36 5.28
N GLY A 573 -27.52 -31.30 4.82
CA GLY A 573 -27.86 -30.79 3.49
C GLY A 573 -27.52 -29.31 3.32
N THR A 574 -27.73 -28.50 4.36
CA THR A 574 -27.35 -27.07 4.37
C THR A 574 -25.83 -26.91 4.33
N ALA A 575 -25.10 -27.70 5.12
CA ALA A 575 -23.64 -27.71 5.10
C ALA A 575 -23.09 -28.10 3.73
N LEU A 576 -23.63 -29.18 3.13
CA LEU A 576 -23.24 -29.62 1.79
C LEU A 576 -23.51 -28.53 0.74
N GLY A 577 -24.68 -27.91 0.76
CA GLY A 577 -25.01 -26.80 -0.14
C GLY A 577 -24.06 -25.60 0.00
N ALA A 578 -23.73 -25.23 1.25
CA ALA A 578 -22.79 -24.15 1.53
C ALA A 578 -21.38 -24.44 0.99
N GLU A 579 -20.88 -25.67 1.17
CA GLU A 579 -19.57 -26.11 0.67
C GLU A 579 -19.53 -26.19 -0.87
N ILE A 580 -20.62 -26.64 -1.52
CA ILE A 580 -20.75 -26.65 -2.99
C ILE A 580 -20.67 -25.23 -3.54
N ILE A 581 -21.50 -24.31 -3.03
CA ILE A 581 -21.56 -22.93 -3.52
C ILE A 581 -20.25 -22.19 -3.23
N GLY A 582 -19.70 -22.34 -2.01
CA GLY A 582 -18.43 -21.73 -1.64
C GLY A 582 -17.28 -22.21 -2.53
N THR A 583 -17.21 -23.51 -2.82
CA THR A 583 -16.18 -24.04 -3.72
C THR A 583 -16.42 -23.67 -5.17
N PHE A 584 -17.68 -23.57 -5.62
CA PHE A 584 -18.00 -23.04 -6.94
C PHE A 584 -17.45 -21.62 -7.11
N VAL A 585 -17.69 -20.73 -6.15
CA VAL A 585 -17.17 -19.34 -6.17
C VAL A 585 -15.64 -19.33 -6.26
N LEU A 586 -14.97 -20.14 -5.45
CA LEU A 586 -13.51 -20.28 -5.49
C LEU A 586 -13.01 -20.76 -6.86
N VAL A 587 -13.49 -21.92 -7.33
CA VAL A 587 -12.97 -22.56 -8.54
C VAL A 587 -13.35 -21.78 -9.80
N TYR A 588 -14.53 -21.17 -9.83
CA TYR A 588 -14.91 -20.24 -10.90
C TYR A 588 -13.96 -19.03 -10.96
N THR A 589 -13.61 -18.48 -9.80
CA THR A 589 -12.62 -17.39 -9.70
C THR A 589 -11.24 -17.86 -10.17
N VAL A 590 -10.82 -19.07 -9.80
CA VAL A 590 -9.57 -19.66 -10.30
C VAL A 590 -9.56 -19.73 -11.82
N PHE A 591 -10.62 -20.26 -12.46
CA PHE A 591 -10.70 -20.31 -13.92
C PHE A 591 -10.63 -18.93 -14.57
N SER A 592 -11.34 -17.95 -14.01
CA SER A 592 -11.34 -16.56 -14.48
C SER A 592 -10.00 -15.86 -14.27
N ALA A 593 -9.22 -16.32 -13.29
CA ALA A 593 -7.88 -15.85 -12.96
C ALA A 593 -6.77 -16.63 -13.67
N THR A 594 -7.08 -17.58 -14.56
CA THR A 594 -6.05 -18.27 -15.36
C THR A 594 -5.49 -17.36 -16.44
N ASP A 595 -4.18 -17.20 -16.49
CA ASP A 595 -3.51 -16.54 -17.61
C ASP A 595 -3.45 -17.53 -18.80
N PRO A 596 -4.09 -17.23 -19.94
CA PRO A 596 -4.10 -18.12 -21.10
C PRO A 596 -2.74 -18.15 -21.84
N LYS A 597 -1.87 -17.17 -21.60
CA LYS A 597 -0.58 -17.03 -22.30
C LYS A 597 0.60 -17.53 -21.47
N ARG A 598 0.41 -17.83 -20.19
CA ARG A 598 1.49 -18.18 -19.27
C ARG A 598 1.27 -19.51 -18.61
N SER A 599 2.33 -20.29 -18.55
CA SER A 599 2.32 -21.57 -17.86
C SER A 599 3.41 -21.65 -16.78
N ALA A 600 3.18 -22.45 -15.75
CA ALA A 600 4.15 -22.76 -14.71
C ALA A 600 5.35 -23.51 -15.31
N ARG A 601 6.51 -23.38 -14.66
CA ARG A 601 7.80 -23.78 -15.24
C ARG A 601 7.80 -25.22 -15.75
N ASP A 602 8.25 -25.40 -16.99
CA ASP A 602 8.37 -26.70 -17.68
C ASP A 602 7.06 -27.52 -17.67
N SER A 603 5.90 -26.86 -17.74
CA SER A 603 4.57 -27.49 -17.72
C SER A 603 3.53 -26.70 -18.53
N HIS A 604 2.36 -27.30 -18.77
CA HIS A 604 1.22 -26.65 -19.43
C HIS A 604 0.21 -26.01 -18.44
N ILE A 605 0.55 -25.96 -17.15
CA ILE A 605 -0.36 -25.50 -16.10
C ILE A 605 -0.45 -23.98 -16.16
N PRO A 606 -1.64 -23.35 -16.23
CA PRO A 606 -1.74 -21.90 -16.29
C PRO A 606 -1.22 -21.22 -15.02
N VAL A 607 -0.59 -20.05 -15.17
CA VAL A 607 -0.28 -19.18 -14.04
C VAL A 607 -1.57 -18.49 -13.58
N LEU A 608 -1.80 -18.47 -12.26
CA LEU A 608 -3.01 -17.91 -11.66
C LEU A 608 -2.78 -16.50 -11.12
N ALA A 609 -3.74 -15.59 -11.30
CA ALA A 609 -3.74 -14.29 -10.63
C ALA A 609 -4.14 -14.46 -9.14
N PRO A 610 -3.22 -14.19 -8.18
CA PRO A 610 -3.40 -14.64 -6.79
C PRO A 610 -4.38 -13.79 -5.98
N LEU A 611 -4.49 -12.49 -6.28
CA LEU A 611 -5.31 -11.56 -5.48
C LEU A 611 -6.82 -11.89 -5.54
N PRO A 612 -7.44 -12.08 -6.72
CA PRO A 612 -8.85 -12.47 -6.79
C PRO A 612 -9.13 -13.81 -6.10
N ILE A 613 -8.21 -14.78 -6.22
CA ILE A 613 -8.36 -16.11 -5.61
C ILE A 613 -8.34 -16.01 -4.08
N GLY A 614 -7.38 -15.27 -3.51
CA GLY A 614 -7.34 -15.03 -2.06
C GLY A 614 -8.59 -14.29 -1.55
N PHE A 615 -9.09 -13.31 -2.31
CA PHE A 615 -10.33 -12.62 -1.98
C PHE A 615 -11.57 -13.51 -2.07
N ALA A 616 -11.66 -14.41 -3.05
CA ALA A 616 -12.75 -15.38 -3.12
C ALA A 616 -12.78 -16.28 -1.89
N VAL A 617 -11.61 -16.79 -1.47
CA VAL A 617 -11.50 -17.56 -0.21
C VAL A 617 -11.92 -16.71 0.98
N PHE A 618 -11.45 -15.46 1.10
CA PHE A 618 -11.83 -14.55 2.17
C PHE A 618 -13.35 -14.33 2.24
N MET A 619 -13.98 -14.00 1.11
CA MET A 619 -15.43 -13.75 1.01
C MET A 619 -16.24 -14.98 1.40
N VAL A 620 -15.86 -16.16 0.91
CA VAL A 620 -16.55 -17.40 1.27
C VAL A 620 -16.43 -17.65 2.78
N HIS A 621 -15.25 -17.44 3.38
CA HIS A 621 -15.08 -17.58 4.83
C HIS A 621 -16.00 -16.65 5.64
N LEU A 622 -16.19 -15.40 5.22
CA LEU A 622 -17.14 -14.49 5.90
C LEU A 622 -18.56 -15.06 5.94
N ALA A 623 -18.98 -15.77 4.89
CA ALA A 623 -20.33 -16.33 4.78
C ALA A 623 -20.46 -17.73 5.42
N THR A 624 -19.44 -18.59 5.31
CA THR A 624 -19.58 -20.03 5.63
C THR A 624 -18.91 -20.45 6.94
N ILE A 625 -18.12 -19.59 7.60
CA ILE A 625 -17.59 -19.89 8.95
C ILE A 625 -18.70 -20.29 9.93
N PRO A 626 -19.86 -19.60 10.01
CA PRO A 626 -20.94 -19.97 10.94
C PRO A 626 -21.59 -21.33 10.67
N ILE A 627 -21.51 -21.86 9.45
CA ILE A 627 -22.19 -23.11 9.06
C ILE A 627 -21.27 -24.32 9.27
N THR A 628 -20.03 -24.24 8.78
CA THR A 628 -19.09 -25.39 8.73
C THR A 628 -17.67 -25.09 9.22
N GLY A 629 -17.41 -23.84 9.62
CA GLY A 629 -16.04 -23.34 9.76
C GLY A 629 -15.32 -23.11 8.42
N THR A 630 -16.02 -23.28 7.29
CA THR A 630 -15.52 -23.21 5.91
C THR A 630 -14.50 -24.28 5.56
N GLY A 631 -14.91 -25.26 4.77
CA GLY A 631 -14.04 -26.28 4.18
C GLY A 631 -13.41 -25.77 2.89
N ILE A 632 -14.18 -25.81 1.79
CA ILE A 632 -13.87 -25.50 0.38
C ILE A 632 -12.54 -26.05 -0.17
N ASN A 633 -11.88 -26.89 0.63
CA ASN A 633 -10.56 -27.43 0.41
C ASN A 633 -10.46 -28.78 1.14
N PRO A 634 -10.55 -29.90 0.39
CA PRO A 634 -10.52 -31.24 0.98
C PRO A 634 -9.24 -31.55 1.77
N ALA A 635 -8.07 -31.07 1.33
CA ALA A 635 -6.82 -31.29 2.05
C ALA A 635 -6.82 -30.58 3.41
N ARG A 636 -7.33 -29.34 3.47
CA ARG A 636 -7.48 -28.57 4.71
C ARG A 636 -8.43 -29.27 5.69
N SER A 637 -9.54 -29.80 5.21
CA SER A 637 -10.49 -30.52 6.06
C SER A 637 -9.93 -31.87 6.51
N PHE A 638 -9.22 -32.59 5.62
CA PHE A 638 -8.62 -33.89 5.92
C PHE A 638 -7.47 -33.78 6.92
N GLY A 639 -6.53 -32.84 6.71
CA GLY A 639 -5.42 -32.63 7.64
C GLY A 639 -5.88 -32.31 9.06
N ALA A 640 -6.95 -31.50 9.20
CA ALA A 640 -7.55 -31.21 10.49
C ALA A 640 -8.28 -32.42 11.11
N ALA A 641 -9.04 -33.19 10.32
CA ALA A 641 -9.72 -34.39 10.79
C ALA A 641 -8.73 -35.46 11.29
N VAL A 642 -7.65 -35.70 10.56
CA VAL A 642 -6.60 -36.67 10.92
C VAL A 642 -5.93 -36.32 12.24
N ILE A 643 -5.55 -35.05 12.44
CA ILE A 643 -4.80 -34.63 13.64
C ILE A 643 -5.70 -34.44 14.86
N TYR A 644 -6.95 -33.97 14.67
CA TYR A 644 -7.90 -33.81 15.75
C TYR A 644 -8.49 -35.15 16.20
N ASN A 645 -8.78 -36.04 15.24
CA ASN A 645 -9.23 -37.42 15.42
C ASN A 645 -10.41 -37.57 16.40
N ASN A 646 -11.58 -37.12 15.96
CA ASN A 646 -12.82 -37.16 16.74
C ASN A 646 -13.97 -37.74 15.89
N ASP A 647 -14.83 -38.55 16.51
CA ASP A 647 -15.89 -39.30 15.80
C ASP A 647 -16.83 -38.40 15.01
N LYS A 648 -17.35 -37.32 15.63
CA LYS A 648 -18.26 -36.37 14.94
C LYS A 648 -17.58 -35.73 13.73
N ILE A 649 -16.29 -35.40 13.84
CA ILE A 649 -15.55 -34.79 12.73
C ILE A 649 -15.40 -35.77 11.57
N TRP A 650 -15.18 -37.05 11.87
CA TRP A 650 -15.11 -38.11 10.86
C TRP A 650 -16.48 -38.40 10.22
N ASP A 651 -17.56 -38.38 11.01
CA ASP A 651 -18.93 -38.55 10.51
C ASP A 651 -19.32 -37.45 9.52
N ASP A 652 -18.95 -36.20 9.80
CA ASP A 652 -19.21 -35.05 8.92
C ASP A 652 -18.21 -34.97 7.74
N HIS A 653 -17.12 -35.73 7.76
CA HIS A 653 -15.95 -35.48 6.90
C HIS A 653 -16.24 -35.59 5.40
N TRP A 654 -17.13 -36.49 5.01
CA TRP A 654 -17.48 -36.72 3.62
C TRP A 654 -18.06 -35.47 2.93
N VAL A 655 -18.72 -34.59 3.69
CA VAL A 655 -19.28 -33.31 3.20
C VAL A 655 -18.18 -32.43 2.60
N PHE A 656 -17.00 -32.44 3.22
CA PHE A 656 -15.85 -31.62 2.84
C PHE A 656 -14.99 -32.22 1.71
N TRP A 657 -15.36 -33.39 1.20
CA TRP A 657 -14.83 -33.93 -0.06
C TRP A 657 -15.86 -33.82 -1.17
N VAL A 658 -17.08 -34.30 -0.92
CA VAL A 658 -18.16 -34.33 -1.92
C VAL A 658 -18.58 -32.92 -2.29
N GLY A 659 -18.81 -32.04 -1.31
CA GLY A 659 -19.22 -30.66 -1.56
C GLY A 659 -18.22 -29.91 -2.45
N PRO A 660 -16.93 -29.85 -2.06
CA PRO A 660 -15.93 -29.18 -2.87
C PRO A 660 -15.71 -29.77 -4.26
N PHE A 661 -15.74 -31.09 -4.44
CA PHE A 661 -15.60 -31.70 -5.77
C PHE A 661 -16.81 -31.43 -6.68
N VAL A 662 -18.02 -31.45 -6.14
CA VAL A 662 -19.23 -31.08 -6.88
C VAL A 662 -19.20 -29.60 -7.26
N GLY A 663 -18.81 -28.71 -6.34
CA GLY A 663 -18.64 -27.28 -6.61
C GLY A 663 -17.59 -27.00 -7.69
N ALA A 664 -16.44 -27.69 -7.63
CA ALA A 664 -15.38 -27.59 -8.64
C ALA A 664 -15.82 -28.10 -10.01
N LEU A 665 -16.54 -29.22 -10.06
CA LEU A 665 -17.12 -29.77 -11.30
C LEU A 665 -18.11 -28.78 -11.93
N ALA A 666 -19.02 -28.21 -11.13
CA ALA A 666 -19.98 -27.22 -11.60
C ALA A 666 -19.27 -25.97 -12.14
N ALA A 667 -18.23 -25.48 -11.45
CA ALA A 667 -17.45 -24.34 -11.90
C ALA A 667 -16.69 -24.61 -13.21
N ALA A 668 -16.08 -25.79 -13.34
CA ALA A 668 -15.40 -26.22 -14.56
C ALA A 668 -16.40 -26.31 -15.73
N ALA A 669 -17.55 -26.96 -15.52
CA ALA A 669 -18.58 -27.10 -16.55
C ALA A 669 -19.16 -25.75 -16.97
N TYR A 670 -19.45 -24.87 -16.00
CA TYR A 670 -19.96 -23.52 -16.25
C TYR A 670 -18.97 -22.69 -17.06
N HIS A 671 -17.71 -22.64 -16.63
CA HIS A 671 -16.69 -21.85 -17.31
C HIS A 671 -16.37 -22.37 -18.72
N GLN A 672 -16.24 -23.70 -18.89
CA GLN A 672 -15.85 -24.29 -20.17
C GLN A 672 -16.97 -24.39 -21.19
N TYR A 673 -18.16 -24.85 -20.78
CA TYR A 673 -19.22 -25.19 -21.71
C TYR A 673 -20.29 -24.11 -21.84
N ILE A 674 -20.62 -23.42 -20.73
CA ILE A 674 -21.68 -22.41 -20.72
C ILE A 674 -21.12 -21.06 -21.16
N LEU A 675 -20.06 -20.57 -20.50
CA LEU A 675 -19.46 -19.28 -20.84
C LEU A 675 -18.58 -19.34 -22.10
N ARG A 676 -18.12 -20.54 -22.50
CA ARG A 676 -17.15 -20.73 -23.60
C ARG A 676 -15.95 -19.77 -23.53
N ALA A 677 -15.51 -19.46 -22.31
CA ALA A 677 -14.40 -18.53 -22.09
C ALA A 677 -13.02 -19.15 -22.45
N ALA A 678 -12.97 -20.44 -22.76
CA ALA A 678 -11.88 -21.11 -23.47
C ALA A 678 -12.32 -21.34 -24.93
N ALA A 679 -11.60 -20.82 -25.90
CA ALA A 679 -12.03 -20.71 -27.29
C ALA A 679 -12.04 -22.06 -28.03
N ILE A 680 -13.21 -22.40 -28.59
CA ILE A 680 -13.49 -23.11 -29.85
C ILE A 680 -12.38 -24.06 -30.39
N LYS A 681 -12.19 -25.26 -29.83
CA LYS A 681 -11.85 -26.48 -30.63
C LYS A 681 -12.00 -27.84 -29.96
N ALA A 682 -12.55 -27.95 -28.75
CA ALA A 682 -12.63 -29.23 -28.04
C ALA A 682 -13.58 -30.27 -28.68
N LEU A 683 -14.50 -29.86 -29.56
CA LEU A 683 -15.43 -30.76 -30.26
C LEU A 683 -14.88 -31.34 -31.59
N GLY A 684 -13.72 -30.90 -32.06
CA GLY A 684 -13.10 -31.44 -33.28
C GLY A 684 -12.40 -32.80 -33.08
N SER A 685 -12.06 -33.18 -31.85
CA SER A 685 -11.28 -34.40 -31.56
C SER A 685 -12.12 -35.67 -31.40
N PHE A 686 -13.45 -35.59 -31.45
CA PHE A 686 -14.33 -36.76 -31.40
C PHE A 686 -14.70 -37.32 -32.78
N ARG A 687 -14.32 -36.63 -33.87
CA ARG A 687 -14.39 -37.16 -35.23
C ARG A 687 -12.97 -37.49 -35.70
N SER A 688 -12.53 -38.70 -35.40
CA SER A 688 -11.58 -39.38 -36.27
C SER A 688 -12.19 -39.48 -37.67
N ASN A 689 -11.47 -38.99 -38.67
CA ASN A 689 -11.54 -39.54 -40.00
C ASN A 689 -10.10 -39.91 -40.40
N PRO A 690 -9.82 -41.18 -40.72
CA PRO A 690 -8.62 -41.53 -41.46
C PRO A 690 -8.80 -41.06 -42.93
N THR A 691 -7.70 -40.92 -43.67
CA THR A 691 -7.60 -40.60 -45.11
C THR A 691 -7.79 -39.12 -45.49
N ASN A 692 -6.70 -38.37 -45.68
CA ASN A 692 -5.88 -38.31 -46.90
C ASN A 692 -4.59 -37.54 -46.63
#